data_AF-A0A2N6F1F5-F1
#
_entry.id   AF-A0A2N6F1F5-F1
#
_cell.length_a   1.000
_cell.length_b   1.000
_cell.length_c   1.000
_cell.angle_alpha   90.00
_cell.angle_beta   90.00
_cell.angle_gamma   90.00
#
_symmetry.space_group_name_H-M   'P 1'
#
loop_
_entity.id
_entity.type
_entity.pdbx_description
1 polymer ?
#
loop_
_entity_poly.entity_id
_entity_poly.type
_entity_poly.pdbx_seq_one_letter_code
_entity_poly.pdbx_strand_id
1 'polypeptide(L)'
;MAQDTYLIVEQQQKPSEALPELIKELVHKHQLDGYQSRQRLVGRGLSLLTRGEKAALEKISPRLREAGYRHWIVTPRTPGFMPQRLRALKSDSEKILFGCQKQTFSYPRGGKILAVFADLSGNLAAQSVKQLISSNAYHGRDNLQHISEDKIIRSILQGMPVLDLYLIDEEQDVSAAVRLLPGKFDPKGLGDRATLSARQNLLKVLELAREYAGEFHLYTDFGLVAFPGCTLRKENSDDPETIRSNLISLARYGWLMADLITAETLAPDEEEEDDDLTRATAAALLLQNPALAASGQAEEILPLAREISREIEAEEAPRTEQPAAATPGLPPPPEGHTSVPWNRPGFWIGGGGFGAVIAIVFIFGDQDWFRYAAYHAFASGGAPLAAAVLMLWYGFYFFGLRRQIENTPTSKVRSVAMGMVEVKGTARRQYALLSPMTQTPCVFYRLTKYRRDQNKHQWRVRSVNSSANVPFYLEDETGRVEVDPSSGSVTPRTKQEGAPGEELSIFSMSDDRDEKWVEEVIVEGTLLYVLGFAAVKRGNEPSLHERKIEALRELKHDRQQLMAFDSDGDGKISDDEWDSARAAVEDQVLRESLAARQKRKKQEEHVVISKKKGRPLIISETHSEERLTARYLFYSVTLLIASTAAVGGSIYLLLNYLKG
;
A
#
# COMPACT_ATOMS: atom_id res chain seq x y z
N MET A 1 -39.22 1.27 -1.75
CA MET A 1 -38.11 1.16 -0.78
C MET A 1 -37.75 2.59 -0.41
N ALA A 2 -37.62 2.92 0.89
CA ALA A 2 -37.18 4.25 1.30
C ALA A 2 -35.79 4.52 0.72
N GLN A 3 -35.54 5.75 0.28
CA GLN A 3 -34.27 6.15 -0.30
C GLN A 3 -33.27 6.36 0.85
N ASP A 4 -32.15 5.63 0.83
CA ASP A 4 -31.14 5.70 1.89
C ASP A 4 -30.52 7.11 1.97
N THR A 5 -30.37 7.65 3.18
CA THR A 5 -29.61 8.88 3.44
C THR A 5 -28.12 8.57 3.51
N TYR A 6 -27.28 9.46 3.00
CA TYR A 6 -25.82 9.32 2.94
C TYR A 6 -25.15 10.27 3.92
N LEU A 7 -24.15 9.77 4.63
CA LEU A 7 -23.20 10.58 5.40
C LEU A 7 -21.90 10.68 4.59
N ILE A 8 -21.70 11.83 3.95
CA ILE A 8 -20.54 12.12 3.10
C ILE A 8 -19.58 13.00 3.87
N VAL A 9 -18.28 12.69 3.83
CA VAL A 9 -17.22 13.42 4.51
C VAL A 9 -16.20 13.94 3.51
N GLU A 10 -15.65 15.12 3.76
CA GLU A 10 -14.45 15.58 3.08
C GLU A 10 -13.23 14.97 3.76
N GLN A 11 -12.42 14.24 3.00
CA GLN A 11 -11.25 13.55 3.51
C GLN A 11 -10.14 14.54 3.86
N GLN A 12 -9.42 14.27 4.94
CA GLN A 12 -8.26 15.04 5.36
C GLN A 12 -6.96 14.34 4.93
N GLN A 13 -6.04 15.10 4.33
CA GLN A 13 -4.73 14.58 3.93
C GLN A 13 -3.83 14.35 5.14
N LYS A 14 -3.90 15.25 6.12
CA LYS A 14 -3.25 15.14 7.42
C LYS A 14 -4.37 15.02 8.45
N PRO A 15 -4.74 13.80 8.85
CA PRO A 15 -5.79 13.63 9.86
C PRO A 15 -5.33 14.20 11.20
N SER A 16 -6.28 14.75 11.97
CA SER A 16 -6.04 15.25 13.32
C SER A 16 -5.58 14.15 14.28
N GLU A 17 -4.94 14.54 15.39
CA GLU A 17 -4.54 13.60 16.45
C GLU A 17 -5.73 12.84 17.05
N ALA A 18 -6.96 13.36 16.90
CA ALA A 18 -8.21 12.75 17.35
C ALA A 18 -8.67 11.55 16.48
N LEU A 19 -8.08 11.31 15.31
CA LEU A 19 -8.52 10.24 14.40
C LEU A 19 -8.60 8.83 15.04
N PRO A 20 -7.61 8.35 15.84
CA PRO A 20 -7.69 7.02 16.46
C PRO A 20 -8.88 6.88 17.42
N GLU A 21 -9.21 7.95 18.15
CA GLU A 21 -10.35 7.97 19.07
C GLU A 21 -11.67 7.98 18.31
N LEU A 22 -11.77 8.80 17.25
CA LEU A 22 -12.92 8.82 16.34
C LEU A 22 -13.18 7.42 15.75
N ILE A 23 -12.16 6.75 15.22
CA ILE A 23 -12.30 5.39 14.66
C ILE A 23 -12.80 4.42 15.72
N LYS A 24 -12.24 4.49 16.94
CA LYS A 24 -12.67 3.62 18.04
C LYS A 24 -14.15 3.83 18.35
N GLU A 25 -14.63 5.06 18.37
CA GLU A 25 -16.03 5.37 18.60
C GLU A 25 -16.96 4.89 17.47
N LEU A 26 -16.56 5.10 16.21
CA LEU A 26 -17.29 4.61 15.03
C LEU A 26 -17.48 3.09 15.09
N VAL A 27 -16.46 2.34 15.52
CA VAL A 27 -16.53 0.88 15.70
C VAL A 27 -17.47 0.50 16.85
N HIS A 28 -17.30 1.09 18.03
CA HIS A 28 -18.01 0.64 19.23
C HIS A 28 -19.47 1.11 19.29
N LYS A 29 -19.74 2.37 18.93
CA LYS A 29 -21.09 2.97 19.05
C LYS A 29 -21.93 2.78 17.78
N HIS A 30 -21.29 2.81 16.62
CA HIS A 30 -21.99 2.81 15.33
C HIS A 30 -21.78 1.52 14.53
N GLN A 31 -21.04 0.53 15.08
CA GLN A 31 -20.80 -0.78 14.47
C GLN A 31 -20.18 -0.69 13.07
N LEU A 32 -19.40 0.36 12.81
CA LEU A 32 -18.69 0.52 11.55
C LEU A 32 -17.36 -0.24 11.57
N ASP A 33 -16.89 -0.64 10.40
CA ASP A 33 -15.56 -1.25 10.28
C ASP A 33 -14.46 -0.19 10.45
N GLY A 34 -13.52 -0.42 11.38
CA GLY A 34 -12.51 0.58 11.72
C GLY A 34 -11.48 0.82 10.61
N TYR A 35 -11.16 -0.22 9.84
CA TYR A 35 -10.26 -0.11 8.70
C TYR A 35 -10.91 0.70 7.57
N GLN A 36 -12.15 0.37 7.20
CA GLN A 36 -12.90 1.13 6.19
C GLN A 36 -13.17 2.56 6.64
N SER A 37 -13.47 2.80 7.91
CA SER A 37 -13.69 4.15 8.44
C SER A 37 -12.43 5.00 8.29
N ARG A 38 -11.24 4.47 8.64
CA ARG A 38 -9.97 5.17 8.42
C ARG A 38 -9.75 5.50 6.94
N GLN A 39 -9.97 4.53 6.06
CA GLN A 39 -9.81 4.74 4.61
C GLN A 39 -10.78 5.77 4.04
N ARG A 40 -11.98 5.90 4.64
CA ARG A 40 -12.98 6.88 4.24
C ARG A 40 -12.72 8.28 4.80
N LEU A 41 -11.98 8.41 5.89
CA LEU A 41 -11.64 9.69 6.52
C LEU A 41 -10.28 10.26 6.08
N VAL A 42 -9.34 9.41 5.68
CA VAL A 42 -7.99 9.81 5.25
C VAL A 42 -7.87 9.78 3.74
N GLY A 43 -7.47 10.91 3.14
CA GLY A 43 -7.31 11.04 1.70
C GLY A 43 -7.58 12.46 1.21
N ARG A 44 -8.10 12.58 -0.02
CA ARG A 44 -8.46 13.85 -0.64
C ARG A 44 -9.76 13.71 -1.39
N GLY A 45 -10.65 14.68 -1.20
CA GLY A 45 -11.95 14.75 -1.87
C GLY A 45 -13.07 14.19 -1.00
N LEU A 46 -14.21 13.90 -1.62
CA LEU A 46 -15.39 13.42 -0.91
C LEU A 46 -15.36 11.90 -0.74
N SER A 47 -15.93 11.41 0.36
CA SER A 47 -16.07 9.97 0.61
C SER A 47 -17.39 9.65 1.30
N LEU A 48 -18.03 8.55 0.92
CA LEU A 48 -19.21 8.05 1.63
C LEU A 48 -18.75 7.31 2.90
N LEU A 49 -18.92 7.94 4.07
CA LEU A 49 -18.58 7.32 5.34
C LEU A 49 -19.52 6.15 5.65
N THR A 50 -20.83 6.37 5.57
CA THR A 50 -21.86 5.34 5.75
C THR A 50 -23.22 5.81 5.19
N ARG A 51 -24.21 4.91 5.15
CA ARG A 51 -25.59 5.19 4.71
C ARG A 51 -26.60 4.53 5.65
N GLY A 52 -27.80 5.09 5.76
CA GLY A 52 -28.87 4.53 6.58
C GLY A 52 -29.98 5.53 6.88
N GLU A 53 -30.68 5.32 7.99
CA GLU A 53 -31.71 6.25 8.47
C GLU A 53 -31.08 7.57 8.93
N LYS A 54 -31.66 8.71 8.51
CA LYS A 54 -31.16 10.05 8.81
C LYS A 54 -30.86 10.25 10.32
N ALA A 55 -31.78 9.85 11.19
CA ALA A 55 -31.64 9.97 12.64
C ALA A 55 -30.46 9.17 13.23
N ALA A 56 -30.03 8.09 12.58
CA ALA A 56 -28.85 7.33 13.00
C ALA A 56 -27.55 8.03 12.55
N LEU A 57 -27.56 8.65 11.36
CA LEU A 57 -26.42 9.39 10.82
C LEU A 57 -26.17 10.70 11.57
N GLU A 58 -27.23 11.40 11.96
CA GLU A 58 -27.16 12.64 12.76
C GLU A 58 -26.44 12.42 14.10
N LYS A 59 -26.45 11.20 14.66
CA LYS A 59 -25.70 10.86 15.88
C LYS A 59 -24.18 10.82 15.69
N ILE A 60 -23.70 10.64 14.45
CA ILE A 60 -22.27 10.60 14.13
C ILE A 60 -21.71 12.02 13.92
N SER A 61 -22.55 12.93 13.42
CA SER A 61 -22.18 14.29 13.03
C SER A 61 -21.39 15.08 14.10
N PRO A 62 -21.79 15.11 15.40
CA PRO A 62 -21.05 15.86 16.42
C PRO A 62 -19.59 15.42 16.56
N ARG A 63 -19.32 14.11 16.47
CA ARG A 63 -17.95 13.56 16.57
C ARG A 63 -17.10 13.88 15.35
N LEU A 64 -17.72 13.96 14.18
CA LEU A 64 -17.02 14.42 12.98
C LEU A 64 -16.65 15.90 13.10
N ARG A 65 -17.54 16.74 13.67
CA ARG A 65 -17.23 18.16 13.93
C ARG A 65 -16.09 18.34 14.91
N GLU A 66 -16.16 17.68 16.07
CA GLU A 66 -15.10 17.69 17.09
C GLU A 66 -13.74 17.24 16.53
N ALA A 67 -13.74 16.30 15.57
CA ALA A 67 -12.51 15.80 14.95
C ALA A 67 -12.02 16.64 13.75
N GLY A 68 -12.72 17.74 13.41
CA GLY A 68 -12.33 18.66 12.33
C GLY A 68 -12.85 18.32 10.93
N TYR A 69 -13.80 17.38 10.79
CA TYR A 69 -14.27 16.92 9.48
C TYR A 69 -15.49 17.70 8.97
N ARG A 70 -15.33 18.36 7.82
CA ARG A 70 -16.47 18.84 7.02
C ARG A 70 -17.26 17.66 6.47
N HIS A 71 -18.58 17.70 6.62
CA HIS A 71 -19.44 16.59 6.22
C HIS A 71 -20.87 17.03 5.88
N TRP A 72 -21.62 16.12 5.23
CA TRP A 72 -22.97 16.32 4.75
C TRP A 72 -23.84 15.11 5.08
N ILE A 73 -25.09 15.36 5.47
CA ILE A 73 -26.13 14.34 5.59
C ILE A 73 -27.17 14.63 4.51
N VAL A 74 -27.12 13.87 3.41
CA VAL A 74 -27.91 14.14 2.21
C VAL A 74 -28.72 12.91 1.82
N THR A 75 -30.00 13.10 1.49
CA THR A 75 -30.81 12.06 0.84
C THR A 75 -30.80 12.35 -0.66
N PRO A 76 -30.05 11.58 -1.47
CA PRO A 76 -29.87 11.90 -2.88
C PRO A 76 -31.20 11.93 -3.62
N ARG A 77 -31.46 12.92 -4.47
CA ARG A 77 -32.64 12.95 -5.33
C ARG A 77 -32.47 11.99 -6.51
N THR A 78 -33.58 11.46 -7.01
CA THR A 78 -33.56 10.78 -8.31
C THR A 78 -33.39 11.81 -9.42
N PRO A 79 -32.45 11.63 -10.37
CA PRO A 79 -32.26 12.58 -11.47
C PRO A 79 -33.55 12.85 -12.23
N GLY A 80 -34.02 14.10 -12.21
CA GLY A 80 -35.24 14.51 -12.91
C GLY A 80 -35.09 14.43 -14.43
N PHE A 81 -33.88 14.70 -14.94
CA PHE A 81 -33.54 14.59 -16.35
C PHE A 81 -32.04 14.37 -16.55
N MET A 82 -31.68 13.92 -17.76
CA MET A 82 -30.28 13.76 -18.17
C MET A 82 -29.76 15.04 -18.84
N PRO A 83 -28.48 15.41 -18.64
CA PRO A 83 -27.84 16.50 -19.37
C PRO A 83 -28.02 16.37 -20.89
N GLN A 84 -28.53 17.42 -21.53
CA GLN A 84 -28.77 17.42 -22.96
C GLN A 84 -27.48 17.73 -23.73
N ARG A 85 -27.22 16.99 -24.82
CA ARG A 85 -26.02 17.18 -25.64
C ARG A 85 -26.02 18.54 -26.33
N LEU A 86 -24.98 19.32 -26.08
CA LEU A 86 -24.73 20.61 -26.73
C LEU A 86 -24.51 20.44 -28.24
N ARG A 87 -25.08 21.35 -29.04
CA ARG A 87 -24.85 21.47 -30.49
C ARG A 87 -24.19 22.78 -30.88
N ALA A 88 -24.59 23.88 -30.26
CA ALA A 88 -23.99 25.18 -30.47
C ALA A 88 -24.14 26.02 -29.20
N LEU A 89 -23.25 26.97 -28.98
CA LEU A 89 -23.40 27.97 -27.92
C LEU A 89 -23.35 29.38 -28.51
N LYS A 90 -23.91 30.34 -27.78
CA LYS A 90 -23.73 31.78 -28.00
C LYS A 90 -23.65 32.44 -26.64
N SER A 91 -22.86 33.50 -26.50
CA SER A 91 -22.79 34.29 -25.27
C SER A 91 -22.90 35.78 -25.61
N ASP A 92 -23.63 36.52 -24.78
CA ASP A 92 -23.70 37.98 -24.78
C ASP A 92 -23.29 38.52 -23.39
N SER A 93 -23.36 39.82 -23.12
CA SER A 93 -22.93 40.36 -21.82
C SER A 93 -23.70 39.84 -20.60
N GLU A 94 -24.91 39.32 -20.81
CA GLU A 94 -25.89 38.98 -19.77
C GLU A 94 -26.08 37.47 -19.57
N LYS A 95 -25.80 36.64 -20.58
CA LYS A 95 -26.07 35.20 -20.51
C LYS A 95 -25.29 34.35 -21.52
N ILE A 96 -25.25 33.05 -21.22
CA ILE A 96 -24.82 32.01 -22.16
C ILE A 96 -26.05 31.23 -22.63
N LEU A 97 -26.24 31.13 -23.95
CA LEU A 97 -27.26 30.33 -24.59
C LEU A 97 -26.65 29.02 -25.09
N PHE A 98 -27.06 27.91 -24.51
CA PHE A 98 -26.69 26.57 -24.94
C PHE A 98 -27.79 25.95 -25.80
N GLY A 99 -27.54 25.83 -27.10
CA GLY A 99 -28.43 25.20 -28.06
C GLY A 99 -28.25 23.68 -28.06
N CYS A 100 -29.26 22.96 -27.58
CA CYS A 100 -29.36 21.50 -27.60
C CYS A 100 -30.33 21.05 -28.71
N GLN A 101 -30.43 19.74 -28.94
CA GLN A 101 -31.20 19.20 -30.09
C GLN A 101 -32.69 19.57 -30.09
N LYS A 102 -33.32 19.71 -28.91
CA LYS A 102 -34.76 19.99 -28.77
C LYS A 102 -35.08 21.27 -28.02
N GLN A 103 -34.09 21.90 -27.40
CA GLN A 103 -34.29 23.01 -26.46
C GLN A 103 -33.04 23.88 -26.44
N THR A 104 -33.21 25.16 -26.11
CA THR A 104 -32.10 26.06 -25.79
C THR A 104 -32.19 26.42 -24.31
N PHE A 105 -31.09 26.30 -23.59
CA PHE A 105 -30.99 26.67 -22.19
C PHE A 105 -30.27 28.01 -22.04
N SER A 106 -30.79 28.87 -21.18
CA SER A 106 -30.24 30.19 -20.89
C SER A 106 -29.59 30.17 -19.52
N TYR A 107 -28.29 30.42 -19.45
CA TYR A 107 -27.52 30.49 -18.22
C TYR A 107 -27.24 31.97 -17.96
N PRO A 108 -28.00 32.62 -17.06
CA PRO A 108 -27.83 34.05 -16.78
C PRO A 108 -26.50 34.29 -16.07
N ARG A 109 -25.92 35.47 -16.31
CA ARG A 109 -24.76 35.94 -15.58
C ARG A 109 -25.11 36.15 -14.11
N GLY A 110 -24.20 35.78 -13.21
CA GLY A 110 -24.46 35.73 -11.77
C GLY A 110 -25.15 34.45 -11.31
N GLY A 111 -25.57 33.57 -12.22
CA GLY A 111 -26.20 32.30 -11.86
C GLY A 111 -25.26 31.33 -11.13
N LYS A 112 -25.85 30.36 -10.42
CA LYS A 112 -25.11 29.30 -9.73
C LYS A 112 -24.89 28.12 -10.66
N ILE A 113 -23.64 27.84 -11.01
CA ILE A 113 -23.26 26.83 -12.00
C ILE A 113 -22.42 25.74 -11.33
N LEU A 114 -22.88 24.50 -11.47
CA LEU A 114 -22.13 23.30 -11.14
C LEU A 114 -21.54 22.71 -12.42
N ALA A 115 -20.23 22.48 -12.43
CA ALA A 115 -19.51 21.83 -13.51
C ALA A 115 -18.94 20.49 -13.04
N VAL A 116 -19.19 19.44 -13.81
CA VAL A 116 -18.54 18.13 -13.63
C VAL A 116 -17.68 17.84 -14.84
N PHE A 117 -16.36 17.80 -14.65
CA PHE A 117 -15.40 17.49 -15.70
C PHE A 117 -14.78 16.13 -15.45
N ALA A 118 -15.09 15.15 -16.30
CA ALA A 118 -14.87 13.74 -16.02
C ALA A 118 -14.18 12.99 -17.16
N ASP A 119 -13.43 11.94 -16.80
CA ASP A 119 -12.85 10.97 -17.74
C ASP A 119 -13.69 9.69 -17.77
N LEU A 120 -14.32 9.40 -18.90
CA LEU A 120 -15.12 8.17 -19.06
C LEU A 120 -14.30 6.93 -19.42
N SER A 121 -13.01 7.05 -19.74
CA SER A 121 -12.18 5.89 -20.05
C SER A 121 -11.66 5.17 -18.80
N GLY A 122 -11.65 5.85 -17.65
CA GLY A 122 -11.12 5.32 -16.40
C GLY A 122 -9.59 5.36 -16.30
N ASN A 123 -8.92 6.04 -17.24
CA ASN A 123 -7.47 6.22 -17.24
C ASN A 123 -7.03 7.07 -16.04
N LEU A 124 -7.75 8.15 -15.73
CA LEU A 124 -7.51 8.98 -14.55
C LEU A 124 -7.51 8.12 -13.27
N ALA A 125 -8.53 7.29 -13.10
CA ALA A 125 -8.65 6.40 -11.95
C ALA A 125 -7.50 5.38 -11.88
N ALA A 126 -7.11 4.79 -13.01
CA ALA A 126 -5.97 3.87 -13.06
C ALA A 126 -4.64 4.55 -12.72
N GLN A 127 -4.42 5.78 -13.20
CA GLN A 127 -3.24 6.58 -12.87
C GLN A 127 -3.20 6.97 -11.39
N SER A 128 -4.34 7.37 -10.82
CA SER A 128 -4.48 7.69 -9.40
C SER A 128 -4.13 6.50 -8.52
N VAL A 129 -4.69 5.33 -8.80
CA VAL A 129 -4.36 4.09 -8.06
C VAL A 129 -2.88 3.74 -8.17
N LYS A 130 -2.29 3.82 -9.37
CA LYS A 130 -0.84 3.57 -9.56
C LYS A 130 0.02 4.53 -8.76
N GLN A 131 -0.34 5.83 -8.73
CA GLN A 131 0.41 6.84 -7.99
C GLN A 131 0.28 6.65 -6.47
N LEU A 132 -0.93 6.32 -5.97
CA LEU A 132 -1.16 5.99 -4.57
C LEU A 132 -0.33 4.76 -4.16
N ILE A 133 -0.33 3.72 -4.98
CA ILE A 133 0.48 2.51 -4.77
C ILE A 133 1.97 2.86 -4.75
N SER A 134 2.46 3.61 -5.74
CA SER A 134 3.89 3.99 -5.75
C SER A 134 4.25 4.86 -4.55
N SER A 135 3.43 5.85 -4.22
CA SER A 135 3.69 6.72 -3.06
C SER A 135 3.73 5.90 -1.77
N ASN A 136 2.78 4.99 -1.58
CA ASN A 136 2.78 4.06 -0.44
C ASN A 136 4.01 3.14 -0.42
N ALA A 137 4.46 2.66 -1.59
CA ALA A 137 5.64 1.80 -1.72
C ALA A 137 6.91 2.53 -1.28
N TYR A 138 7.11 3.75 -1.75
CA TYR A 138 8.37 4.49 -1.60
C TYR A 138 8.42 5.38 -0.36
N HIS A 139 7.30 6.01 0.03
CA HIS A 139 7.24 6.99 1.12
C HIS A 139 6.47 6.50 2.35
N GLY A 140 5.87 5.30 2.30
CA GLY A 140 5.06 4.77 3.39
C GLY A 140 3.64 5.33 3.43
N ARG A 141 2.85 4.90 4.42
CA ARG A 141 1.40 5.18 4.52
C ARG A 141 1.07 6.63 4.86
N ASP A 142 2.00 7.36 5.48
CA ASP A 142 1.74 8.69 6.05
C ASP A 142 2.17 9.84 5.11
N ASN A 143 2.84 9.53 3.99
CA ASN A 143 3.28 10.49 2.99
C ASN A 143 2.68 10.16 1.61
N LEU A 144 1.35 10.26 1.50
CA LEU A 144 0.61 10.09 0.25
C LEU A 144 0.74 11.36 -0.62
N GLN A 145 1.51 11.28 -1.72
CA GLN A 145 1.58 12.33 -2.73
C GLN A 145 0.35 12.29 -3.65
N HIS A 146 -0.51 13.29 -3.53
CA HIS A 146 -1.73 13.42 -4.31
C HIS A 146 -1.47 14.01 -5.71
N ILE A 147 -2.36 13.71 -6.66
CA ILE A 147 -2.33 14.31 -8.01
C ILE A 147 -2.80 15.77 -7.89
N SER A 148 -2.00 16.74 -8.37
CA SER A 148 -2.43 18.14 -8.43
C SER A 148 -3.66 18.31 -9.33
N GLU A 149 -4.48 19.33 -9.08
CA GLU A 149 -5.70 19.57 -9.88
C GLU A 149 -5.37 19.76 -11.37
N ASP A 150 -4.29 20.48 -11.67
CA ASP A 150 -3.77 20.62 -13.04
C ASP A 150 -3.45 19.27 -13.70
N LYS A 151 -2.87 18.34 -12.94
CA LYS A 151 -2.53 17.01 -13.45
C LYS A 151 -3.80 16.17 -13.65
N ILE A 152 -4.81 16.31 -12.79
CA ILE A 152 -6.15 15.70 -12.99
C ILE A 152 -6.77 16.20 -14.30
N ILE A 153 -6.85 17.51 -14.49
CA ILE A 153 -7.43 18.13 -15.69
C ILE A 153 -6.70 17.66 -16.96
N ARG A 154 -5.36 17.62 -16.94
CA ARG A 154 -4.55 17.10 -18.06
C ARG A 154 -4.86 15.63 -18.35
N SER A 155 -4.96 14.80 -17.32
CA SER A 155 -5.31 13.38 -17.47
C SER A 155 -6.72 13.18 -18.03
N ILE A 156 -7.70 13.99 -17.59
CA ILE A 156 -9.06 13.97 -18.14
C ILE A 156 -9.05 14.27 -19.65
N LEU A 157 -8.32 15.30 -20.07
CA LEU A 157 -8.21 15.67 -21.48
C LEU A 157 -7.57 14.55 -22.32
N GLN A 158 -6.60 13.81 -21.78
CA GLN A 158 -5.92 12.70 -22.46
C GLN A 158 -6.83 11.48 -22.64
N GLY A 159 -7.80 11.27 -21.75
CA GLY A 159 -8.76 10.17 -21.80
C GLY A 159 -9.98 10.45 -22.71
N MET A 160 -11.16 10.12 -22.19
CA MET A 160 -12.46 10.43 -22.80
C MET A 160 -13.15 11.55 -22.01
N PRO A 161 -12.76 12.83 -22.23
CA PRO A 161 -13.28 13.94 -21.45
C PRO A 161 -14.75 14.22 -21.77
N VAL A 162 -15.52 14.45 -20.72
CA VAL A 162 -16.91 14.92 -20.77
C VAL A 162 -17.07 16.06 -19.77
N LEU A 163 -17.72 17.13 -20.20
CA LEU A 163 -18.07 18.26 -19.34
C LEU A 163 -19.59 18.34 -19.25
N ASP A 164 -20.13 18.19 -18.04
CA ASP A 164 -21.53 18.48 -17.74
C ASP A 164 -21.61 19.81 -16.98
N LEU A 165 -22.50 20.69 -17.42
CA LEU A 165 -22.84 21.94 -16.74
C LEU A 165 -24.28 21.86 -16.26
N TYR A 166 -24.50 22.20 -15.01
CA TYR A 166 -25.78 22.23 -14.34
C TYR A 166 -26.04 23.65 -13.85
N LEU A 167 -27.23 24.17 -14.15
CA LEU A 167 -27.71 25.44 -13.60
C LEU A 167 -28.58 25.16 -12.38
N ILE A 168 -28.20 25.73 -11.25
CA ILE A 168 -28.99 25.69 -10.02
C ILE A 168 -29.78 26.99 -9.94
N ASP A 169 -31.10 26.88 -9.79
CA ASP A 169 -31.98 28.04 -9.67
C ASP A 169 -32.06 28.57 -8.24
N GLU A 170 -32.88 29.62 -8.03
CA GLU A 170 -33.09 30.24 -6.72
C GLU A 170 -33.79 29.29 -5.73
N GLU A 171 -34.53 28.29 -6.22
CA GLU A 171 -35.20 27.26 -5.41
C GLU A 171 -34.23 26.14 -4.96
N GLN A 172 -32.94 26.28 -5.24
CA GLN A 172 -31.91 25.28 -4.96
C GLN A 172 -32.20 23.94 -5.69
N ASP A 173 -32.78 24.00 -6.89
CA ASP A 173 -32.99 22.85 -7.76
C ASP A 173 -32.27 22.98 -9.10
N VAL A 174 -32.08 21.84 -9.76
CA VAL A 174 -31.41 21.77 -11.06
C VAL A 174 -32.41 22.14 -12.16
N SER A 175 -32.36 23.38 -12.62
CA SER A 175 -33.26 23.91 -13.65
C SER A 175 -32.86 23.54 -15.08
N ALA A 176 -31.55 23.40 -15.32
CA ALA A 176 -31.02 23.03 -16.63
C ALA A 176 -29.72 22.22 -16.51
N ALA A 177 -29.47 21.34 -17.48
CA ALA A 177 -28.21 20.62 -17.57
C ALA A 177 -27.80 20.35 -19.02
N VAL A 178 -26.55 20.65 -19.35
CA VAL A 178 -25.98 20.57 -20.69
C VAL A 178 -24.71 19.73 -20.66
N ARG A 179 -24.59 18.80 -21.61
CA ARG A 179 -23.43 17.92 -21.77
C ARG A 179 -22.63 18.29 -23.00
N LEU A 180 -21.34 18.52 -22.80
CA LEU A 180 -20.37 18.84 -23.82
C LEU A 180 -19.47 17.64 -24.08
N LEU A 181 -19.35 17.28 -25.36
CA LEU A 181 -18.46 16.22 -25.82
C LEU A 181 -17.49 16.81 -26.86
N PRO A 182 -16.20 16.41 -26.86
CA PRO A 182 -15.22 16.90 -27.81
C PRO A 182 -15.70 16.70 -29.25
N GLY A 183 -15.69 17.78 -30.04
CA GLY A 183 -15.99 17.74 -31.47
C GLY A 183 -17.47 17.46 -31.80
N LYS A 184 -18.37 17.57 -30.83
CA LYS A 184 -19.83 17.36 -31.03
C LYS A 184 -20.67 18.64 -30.92
N PHE A 185 -20.03 19.80 -30.74
CA PHE A 185 -20.65 21.13 -30.77
C PHE A 185 -19.87 22.07 -31.68
N ASP A 186 -20.52 23.13 -32.15
CA ASP A 186 -19.90 24.18 -32.98
C ASP A 186 -19.03 25.12 -32.12
N PRO A 187 -17.69 25.10 -32.29
CA PRO A 187 -16.79 25.94 -31.51
C PRO A 187 -16.84 27.42 -31.91
N LYS A 188 -17.45 27.78 -33.05
CA LYS A 188 -17.57 29.20 -33.47
C LYS A 188 -18.31 30.05 -32.44
N GLY A 189 -19.17 29.43 -31.64
CA GLY A 189 -19.88 30.08 -30.53
C GLY A 189 -18.98 30.63 -29.42
N LEU A 190 -17.71 30.21 -29.36
CA LEU A 190 -16.71 30.72 -28.41
C LEU A 190 -16.04 32.02 -28.87
N GLY A 191 -16.27 32.46 -30.11
CA GLY A 191 -15.58 33.63 -30.69
C GLY A 191 -14.06 33.46 -30.67
N ASP A 192 -13.35 34.48 -30.21
CA ASP A 192 -11.87 34.50 -30.16
C ASP A 192 -11.29 33.49 -29.16
N ARG A 193 -12.10 32.94 -28.25
CA ARG A 193 -11.67 31.88 -27.32
C ARG A 193 -11.57 30.52 -28.02
N ALA A 194 -12.13 30.35 -29.22
CA ALA A 194 -12.14 29.08 -29.91
C ALA A 194 -10.72 28.62 -30.27
N THR A 195 -10.44 27.34 -30.03
CA THR A 195 -9.16 26.71 -30.37
C THR A 195 -9.34 25.64 -31.45
N LEU A 196 -8.23 25.25 -32.09
CA LEU A 196 -8.21 24.14 -33.06
C LEU A 196 -8.44 22.77 -32.39
N SER A 197 -8.23 22.66 -31.08
CA SER A 197 -8.37 21.39 -30.37
C SER A 197 -9.78 21.25 -29.78
N ALA A 198 -10.51 20.26 -30.27
CA ALA A 198 -11.84 19.91 -29.77
C ALA A 198 -11.89 19.65 -28.25
N ARG A 199 -10.78 19.16 -27.66
CA ARG A 199 -10.65 18.92 -26.22
C ARG A 199 -10.39 20.23 -25.47
N GLN A 200 -9.51 21.09 -25.98
CA GLN A 200 -9.24 22.40 -25.37
C GLN A 200 -10.48 23.30 -25.41
N ASN A 201 -11.32 23.17 -26.44
CA ASN A 201 -12.60 23.88 -26.50
C ASN A 201 -13.54 23.53 -25.34
N LEU A 202 -13.41 22.36 -24.69
CA LEU A 202 -14.15 22.08 -23.45
C LEU A 202 -13.67 22.97 -22.30
N LEU A 203 -12.36 23.14 -22.14
CA LEU A 203 -11.80 24.05 -21.13
C LEU A 203 -12.22 25.49 -21.40
N LYS A 204 -12.28 25.91 -22.66
CA LYS A 204 -12.76 27.26 -23.02
C LYS A 204 -14.23 27.49 -22.71
N VAL A 205 -15.07 26.45 -22.81
CA VAL A 205 -16.45 26.56 -22.31
C VAL A 205 -16.50 26.54 -20.78
N LEU A 206 -15.64 25.75 -20.12
CA LEU A 206 -15.55 25.71 -18.66
C LEU A 206 -15.13 27.08 -18.08
N GLU A 207 -14.09 27.70 -18.66
CA GLU A 207 -13.62 29.05 -18.34
C GLU A 207 -14.75 30.07 -18.56
N LEU A 208 -15.44 30.02 -19.71
CA LEU A 208 -16.57 30.90 -20.00
C LEU A 208 -17.72 30.74 -18.99
N ALA A 209 -18.07 29.50 -18.63
CA ALA A 209 -19.11 29.24 -17.64
C ALA A 209 -18.71 29.78 -16.24
N ARG A 210 -17.43 29.62 -15.87
CA ARG A 210 -16.89 30.18 -14.62
C ARG A 210 -16.90 31.70 -14.61
N GLU A 211 -16.56 32.36 -15.73
CA GLU A 211 -16.59 33.82 -15.87
C GLU A 211 -18.00 34.41 -15.72
N TYR A 212 -19.05 33.66 -16.12
CA TYR A 212 -20.44 34.11 -16.06
C TYR A 212 -21.12 33.75 -14.75
N ALA A 213 -20.67 32.70 -14.06
CA ALA A 213 -21.25 32.27 -12.80
C ALA A 213 -21.04 33.32 -11.69
N GLY A 214 -22.07 33.53 -10.87
CA GLY A 214 -21.91 34.23 -9.59
C GLY A 214 -21.33 33.31 -8.53
N GLU A 215 -21.74 32.04 -8.57
CA GLU A 215 -21.20 30.97 -7.72
C GLU A 215 -20.89 29.76 -8.62
N PHE A 216 -19.63 29.30 -8.59
CA PHE A 216 -19.14 28.25 -9.48
C PHE A 216 -18.52 27.10 -8.70
N HIS A 217 -19.00 25.87 -8.95
CA HIS A 217 -18.50 24.66 -8.32
C HIS A 217 -17.96 23.70 -9.39
N LEU A 218 -16.72 23.23 -9.23
CA LEU A 218 -16.08 22.28 -10.15
C LEU A 218 -15.76 20.97 -9.45
N TYR A 219 -16.23 19.86 -10.03
CA TYR A 219 -15.89 18.50 -9.60
C TYR A 219 -15.15 17.75 -10.70
N THR A 220 -14.05 17.11 -10.34
CA THR A 220 -13.16 16.36 -11.25
C THR A 220 -12.88 14.93 -10.77
N ASP A 221 -13.57 14.49 -9.73
CA ASP A 221 -13.35 13.27 -8.96
C ASP A 221 -14.30 12.13 -9.35
N PHE A 222 -15.10 12.29 -10.41
CA PHE A 222 -15.88 11.19 -10.98
C PHE A 222 -14.96 10.02 -11.38
N GLY A 223 -15.24 8.83 -10.84
CA GLY A 223 -14.40 7.66 -11.02
C GLY A 223 -13.16 7.60 -10.10
N LEU A 224 -12.88 8.67 -9.35
CA LEU A 224 -11.94 8.69 -8.22
C LEU A 224 -12.64 8.47 -6.88
N VAL A 225 -13.95 8.75 -6.83
CA VAL A 225 -14.82 8.48 -5.68
C VAL A 225 -15.90 7.49 -6.08
N ALA A 226 -16.27 6.61 -5.15
CA ALA A 226 -17.34 5.64 -5.35
C ALA A 226 -18.57 5.98 -4.51
N PHE A 227 -19.58 6.54 -5.16
CA PHE A 227 -20.93 6.68 -4.59
C PHE A 227 -21.88 5.61 -5.16
N PRO A 228 -22.87 5.15 -4.38
CA PRO A 228 -23.86 4.21 -4.87
C PRO A 228 -24.52 4.69 -6.16
N GLY A 229 -24.51 3.83 -7.19
CA GLY A 229 -25.10 4.15 -8.49
C GLY A 229 -24.31 5.14 -9.36
N CYS A 230 -23.15 5.61 -8.91
CA CYS A 230 -22.25 6.55 -9.61
C CYS A 230 -20.92 5.89 -10.04
N THR A 231 -20.89 4.57 -10.18
CA THR A 231 -19.66 3.83 -10.49
C THR A 231 -19.30 3.90 -11.97
N LEU A 232 -18.01 4.08 -12.25
CA LEU A 232 -17.44 4.07 -13.59
C LEU A 232 -17.07 2.63 -13.98
N ARG A 233 -17.66 2.13 -15.08
CA ARG A 233 -17.33 0.83 -15.65
C ARG A 233 -16.14 0.96 -16.61
N LYS A 234 -15.15 0.09 -16.45
CA LYS A 234 -13.90 0.11 -17.25
C LYS A 234 -13.81 -1.01 -18.29
N GLU A 235 -14.56 -2.09 -18.10
CA GLU A 235 -14.56 -3.22 -19.04
C GLU A 235 -15.10 -2.77 -20.39
N ASN A 236 -14.34 -3.02 -21.47
CA ASN A 236 -14.69 -2.62 -22.84
C ASN A 236 -15.12 -1.14 -22.93
N SER A 237 -14.26 -0.21 -22.51
CA SER A 237 -14.57 1.23 -22.47
C SER A 237 -15.11 1.84 -23.77
N ASP A 238 -14.81 1.21 -24.91
CA ASP A 238 -15.24 1.66 -26.23
C ASP A 238 -16.64 1.13 -26.63
N ASP A 239 -17.19 0.19 -25.86
CA ASP A 239 -18.51 -0.38 -26.09
C ASP A 239 -19.62 0.68 -25.86
N PRO A 240 -20.55 0.87 -26.82
CA PRO A 240 -21.62 1.86 -26.70
C PRO A 240 -22.52 1.70 -25.47
N GLU A 241 -22.77 0.48 -25.00
CA GLU A 241 -23.60 0.24 -23.81
C GLU A 241 -22.86 0.66 -22.54
N THR A 242 -21.57 0.35 -22.47
CA THR A 242 -20.68 0.78 -21.38
C THR A 242 -20.62 2.30 -21.30
N ILE A 243 -20.40 2.98 -22.43
CA ILE A 243 -20.40 4.45 -22.50
C ILE A 243 -21.75 4.99 -22.03
N ARG A 244 -22.87 4.41 -22.47
CA ARG A 244 -24.21 4.83 -22.06
C ARG A 244 -24.42 4.66 -20.55
N SER A 245 -24.00 3.54 -19.99
CA SER A 245 -24.07 3.29 -18.55
C SER A 245 -23.24 4.30 -17.77
N ASN A 246 -22.00 4.57 -18.20
CA ASN A 246 -21.12 5.53 -17.56
C ASN A 246 -21.69 6.97 -17.62
N LEU A 247 -22.34 7.34 -18.72
CA LEU A 247 -23.03 8.62 -18.87
C LEU A 247 -24.25 8.77 -17.93
N ILE A 248 -24.92 7.67 -17.59
CA ILE A 248 -26.00 7.64 -16.60
C ILE A 248 -25.41 7.74 -15.18
N SER A 249 -24.32 7.02 -14.89
CA SER A 249 -23.58 7.15 -13.62
C SER A 249 -23.08 8.59 -13.42
N LEU A 250 -22.53 9.22 -14.46
CA LEU A 250 -22.06 10.59 -14.43
C LEU A 250 -23.20 11.58 -14.15
N ALA A 251 -24.36 11.37 -14.78
CA ALA A 251 -25.52 12.22 -14.52
C ALA A 251 -26.01 12.09 -13.08
N ARG A 252 -26.06 10.87 -12.53
CA ARG A 252 -26.39 10.64 -11.11
C ARG A 252 -25.39 11.32 -10.18
N TYR A 253 -24.11 11.24 -10.51
CA TYR A 253 -23.06 11.91 -9.77
C TYR A 253 -23.25 13.44 -9.78
N GLY A 254 -23.54 14.04 -10.94
CA GLY A 254 -23.83 15.48 -11.03
C GLY A 254 -25.04 15.92 -10.23
N TRP A 255 -26.13 15.13 -10.22
CA TRP A 255 -27.29 15.39 -9.35
C TRP A 255 -26.94 15.26 -7.86
N LEU A 256 -26.13 14.27 -7.47
CA LEU A 256 -25.64 14.16 -6.09
C LEU A 256 -24.77 15.36 -5.68
N MET A 257 -23.91 15.86 -6.57
CA MET A 257 -23.11 17.06 -6.29
C MET A 257 -23.99 18.31 -6.18
N ALA A 258 -25.05 18.42 -7.00
CA ALA A 258 -26.04 19.48 -6.84
C ALA A 258 -26.73 19.37 -5.47
N ASP A 259 -27.13 18.16 -5.05
CA ASP A 259 -27.72 17.93 -3.73
C ASP A 259 -26.77 18.37 -2.60
N LEU A 260 -25.47 18.08 -2.71
CA LEU A 260 -24.46 18.51 -1.74
C LEU A 260 -24.29 20.03 -1.67
N ILE A 261 -24.26 20.70 -2.82
CA ILE A 261 -24.18 22.17 -2.89
C ILE A 261 -25.40 22.83 -2.24
N THR A 262 -26.57 22.21 -2.40
CA THR A 262 -27.85 22.72 -1.87
C THR A 262 -28.08 22.31 -0.42
N ALA A 263 -27.39 21.29 0.07
CA ALA A 263 -27.46 20.83 1.44
C ALA A 263 -26.62 21.73 2.36
N GLU A 264 -27.09 21.89 3.60
CA GLU A 264 -26.33 22.59 4.64
C GLU A 264 -25.02 21.83 4.91
N THR A 265 -23.90 22.53 4.75
CA THR A 265 -22.58 21.97 5.07
C THR A 265 -22.40 22.01 6.58
N LEU A 266 -22.20 20.85 7.20
CA LEU A 266 -21.90 20.76 8.63
C LEU A 266 -20.40 20.94 8.79
N ALA A 267 -20.01 22.20 8.97
CA ALA A 267 -18.64 22.60 9.22
C ALA A 267 -18.15 22.04 10.57
N PRO A 268 -16.82 21.81 10.73
CA PRO A 268 -16.26 21.54 12.03
C PRO A 268 -16.63 22.64 13.01
N ASP A 269 -16.70 22.29 14.30
CA ASP A 269 -16.85 23.32 15.32
C ASP A 269 -15.64 24.24 15.16
N GLU A 270 -15.88 25.53 14.94
CA GLU A 270 -14.82 26.52 14.93
C GLU A 270 -14.16 26.43 16.31
N GLU A 271 -13.02 25.73 16.41
CA GLU A 271 -11.96 26.33 17.18
C GLU A 271 -11.79 27.70 16.53
N GLU A 272 -12.11 28.75 17.27
CA GLU A 272 -11.55 30.07 17.00
C GLU A 272 -10.03 29.87 16.97
N GLU A 273 -9.50 29.48 15.81
CA GLU A 273 -8.17 29.83 15.36
C GLU A 273 -8.19 31.35 15.14
N ASP A 274 -8.43 32.10 16.22
CA ASP A 274 -7.66 33.30 16.43
C ASP A 274 -6.23 32.79 16.56
N ASP A 275 -5.59 32.74 15.40
CA ASP A 275 -4.20 32.45 15.14
C ASP A 275 -3.35 32.75 16.39
N ASP A 276 -2.65 31.73 16.90
CA ASP A 276 -1.87 31.81 18.14
C ASP A 276 -0.88 32.99 18.09
N LEU A 277 -0.40 33.32 16.88
CA LEU A 277 0.42 34.48 16.59
C LEU A 277 -0.35 35.79 16.78
N THR A 278 -1.60 35.87 16.33
CA THR A 278 -2.52 37.01 16.56
C THR A 278 -2.80 37.24 18.05
N ARG A 279 -2.99 36.18 18.84
CA ARG A 279 -3.14 36.30 20.30
C ARG A 279 -1.84 36.71 20.99
N ALA A 280 -0.72 36.14 20.56
CA ALA A 280 0.60 36.49 21.08
C ALA A 280 0.98 37.94 20.76
N THR A 281 0.68 38.43 19.55
CA THR A 281 0.92 39.82 19.15
C THR A 281 0.01 40.79 19.90
N ALA A 282 -1.27 40.47 20.07
CA ALA A 282 -2.20 41.25 20.90
C ALA A 282 -1.71 41.34 22.37
N ALA A 283 -1.27 40.22 22.94
CA ALA A 283 -0.73 40.19 24.30
C ALA A 283 0.58 40.99 24.42
N ALA A 284 1.46 40.92 23.42
CA ALA A 284 2.70 41.70 23.38
C ALA A 284 2.43 43.21 23.30
N LEU A 285 1.46 43.65 22.50
CA LEU A 285 1.04 45.05 22.39
C LEU A 285 0.48 45.58 23.70
N LEU A 286 -0.33 44.78 24.42
CA LEU A 286 -0.87 45.13 25.73
C LEU A 286 0.23 45.24 26.80
N LEU A 287 1.22 44.35 26.78
CA LEU A 287 2.38 44.39 27.68
C LEU A 287 3.22 45.66 27.49
N GLN A 288 3.38 46.12 26.24
CA GLN A 288 4.12 47.34 25.94
C GLN A 288 3.33 48.62 26.26
N ASN A 289 2.01 48.52 26.46
CA ASN A 289 1.15 49.68 26.67
C ASN A 289 0.22 49.49 27.89
N PRO A 290 0.76 49.63 29.13
CA PRO A 290 0.04 49.30 30.36
C PRO A 290 -1.20 50.17 30.62
N ALA A 291 -1.29 51.36 30.00
CA ALA A 291 -2.47 52.21 30.08
C ALA A 291 -3.69 51.62 29.32
N LEU A 292 -3.45 50.97 28.17
CA LEU A 292 -4.51 50.26 27.42
C LEU A 292 -4.93 48.97 28.12
N ALA A 293 -3.98 48.25 28.74
CA ALA A 293 -4.29 47.05 29.50
C ALA A 293 -5.20 47.34 30.71
N ALA A 294 -5.10 48.53 31.30
CA ALA A 294 -5.92 48.95 32.43
C ALA A 294 -7.32 49.47 32.03
N SER A 295 -7.53 49.91 30.78
CA SER A 295 -8.81 50.49 30.34
C SER A 295 -9.86 49.44 29.92
N GLY A 296 -9.48 48.16 29.82
CA GLY A 296 -10.37 47.07 29.41
C GLY A 296 -10.75 47.07 27.93
N GLN A 297 -10.11 47.93 27.11
CA GLN A 297 -10.36 48.04 25.66
C GLN A 297 -9.54 47.04 24.83
N ALA A 298 -9.38 45.81 25.32
CA ALA A 298 -8.59 44.78 24.63
C ALA A 298 -9.16 44.44 23.24
N GLU A 299 -10.47 44.58 23.05
CA GLU A 299 -11.16 44.35 21.76
C GLU A 299 -10.76 45.36 20.67
N GLU A 300 -10.29 46.56 21.01
CA GLU A 300 -9.86 47.57 20.02
C GLU A 300 -8.49 47.26 19.39
N ILE A 301 -7.68 46.41 20.03
CA ILE A 301 -6.32 46.06 19.57
C ILE A 301 -6.33 44.83 18.65
N LEU A 302 -7.34 43.98 18.76
CA LEU A 302 -7.49 42.76 17.98
C LEU A 302 -7.39 42.97 16.44
N PRO A 303 -8.02 44.01 15.83
CA PRO A 303 -7.87 44.25 14.40
C PRO A 303 -6.44 44.62 14.01
N LEU A 304 -5.73 45.38 14.85
CA LEU A 304 -4.33 45.77 14.61
C LEU A 304 -3.39 44.56 14.77
N ALA A 305 -3.63 43.72 15.78
CA ALA A 305 -2.88 42.47 15.97
C ALA A 305 -3.06 41.51 14.78
N ARG A 306 -4.28 41.41 14.22
CA ARG A 306 -4.55 40.63 13.01
C ARG A 306 -3.81 41.17 11.78
N GLU A 307 -3.73 42.49 11.62
CA GLU A 307 -3.01 43.11 10.51
C GLU A 307 -1.50 42.83 10.60
N ILE A 308 -0.91 43.00 11.79
CA ILE A 308 0.51 42.74 12.04
C ILE A 308 0.82 41.24 11.87
N SER A 309 -0.04 40.35 12.35
CA SER A 309 0.18 38.90 12.24
C SER A 309 0.13 38.44 10.79
N ARG A 310 -0.78 39.00 9.97
CA ARG A 310 -0.82 38.77 8.52
C ARG A 310 0.43 39.29 7.80
N GLU A 311 1.00 40.39 8.26
CA GLU A 311 2.23 40.95 7.68
C GLU A 311 3.46 40.08 8.03
N ILE A 312 3.52 39.56 9.26
CA ILE A 312 4.54 38.60 9.70
C ILE A 312 4.42 37.27 8.92
N GLU A 313 3.21 36.73 8.77
CA GLU A 313 2.96 35.54 7.94
C GLU A 313 3.29 35.77 6.47
N ALA A 314 3.07 36.98 5.94
CA ALA A 314 3.42 37.33 4.57
C ALA A 314 4.94 37.42 4.36
N GLU A 315 5.72 37.78 5.39
CA GLU A 315 7.19 37.71 5.37
C GLU A 315 7.72 36.28 5.57
N GLU A 316 7.02 35.44 6.33
CA GLU A 316 7.33 34.01 6.53
C GLU A 316 6.79 33.09 5.43
N ALA A 317 5.96 33.59 4.51
CA ALA A 317 5.51 32.84 3.35
C ALA A 317 6.73 32.24 2.62
N PRO A 318 6.73 30.93 2.34
CA PRO A 318 7.95 30.22 2.00
C PRO A 318 8.53 30.81 0.71
N ARG A 319 9.61 31.57 0.85
CA ARG A 319 10.54 31.86 -0.26
C ARG A 319 10.82 30.53 -0.91
N THR A 320 10.44 30.40 -2.17
CA THR A 320 10.41 29.17 -2.96
C THR A 320 11.54 28.23 -2.57
N GLU A 321 11.29 27.38 -1.57
CA GLU A 321 12.20 26.31 -1.24
C GLU A 321 12.12 25.41 -2.47
N GLN A 322 13.24 25.35 -3.21
CA GLN A 322 13.48 24.24 -4.10
C GLN A 322 13.08 22.98 -3.32
N PRO A 323 12.16 22.15 -3.86
CA PRO A 323 11.60 21.04 -3.11
C PRO A 323 12.77 20.28 -2.50
N ALA A 324 12.81 20.25 -1.16
CA ALA A 324 13.82 19.53 -0.40
C ALA A 324 13.99 18.19 -1.09
N ALA A 325 15.20 17.93 -1.60
CA ALA A 325 15.51 16.79 -2.44
C ALA A 325 14.83 15.56 -1.83
N ALA A 326 13.82 15.03 -2.54
CA ALA A 326 12.99 13.95 -2.06
C ALA A 326 13.93 12.89 -1.47
N THR A 327 13.72 12.54 -0.19
CA THR A 327 14.47 11.47 0.46
C THR A 327 14.48 10.29 -0.50
N PRO A 328 15.65 9.77 -0.92
CA PRO A 328 15.68 8.72 -1.94
C PRO A 328 14.76 7.60 -1.50
N GLY A 329 13.71 7.34 -2.30
CA GLY A 329 12.73 6.30 -1.99
C GLY A 329 13.42 4.95 -1.82
N LEU A 330 12.80 4.04 -1.06
CA LEU A 330 13.33 2.68 -0.88
C LEU A 330 13.61 2.02 -2.25
N PRO A 331 14.70 1.27 -2.43
CA PRO A 331 14.99 0.60 -3.70
C PRO A 331 13.91 -0.45 -4.05
N PRO A 332 13.70 -0.75 -5.34
CA PRO A 332 12.78 -1.81 -5.75
C PRO A 332 13.26 -3.18 -5.22
N PRO A 333 12.35 -4.10 -4.87
CA PRO A 333 12.72 -5.41 -4.36
C PRO A 333 13.54 -6.21 -5.39
N PRO A 334 14.51 -7.03 -4.95
CA PRO A 334 15.34 -7.83 -5.84
C PRO A 334 14.47 -8.81 -6.65
N GLU A 335 14.80 -9.00 -7.93
CA GLU A 335 14.13 -9.95 -8.78
C GLU A 335 14.31 -11.37 -8.23
N GLY A 336 13.20 -12.00 -7.86
CA GLY A 336 13.21 -13.38 -7.41
C GLY A 336 11.80 -13.94 -7.39
N HIS A 337 11.42 -14.58 -8.49
CA HIS A 337 10.22 -15.38 -8.53
C HIS A 337 10.49 -16.69 -7.80
N THR A 338 10.20 -16.78 -6.51
CA THR A 338 9.96 -18.10 -5.91
C THR A 338 8.49 -18.44 -6.13
N SER A 339 8.16 -18.99 -7.30
CA SER A 339 7.11 -20.00 -7.30
C SER A 339 7.65 -21.11 -6.43
N VAL A 340 7.14 -21.26 -5.20
CA VAL A 340 7.45 -22.45 -4.42
C VAL A 340 6.93 -23.59 -5.28
N PRO A 341 7.80 -24.47 -5.83
CA PRO A 341 7.33 -25.51 -6.72
C PRO A 341 6.29 -26.32 -5.97
N TRP A 342 5.12 -26.45 -6.60
CA TRP A 342 4.04 -27.32 -6.14
C TRP A 342 4.55 -28.76 -6.17
N ASN A 343 5.18 -29.17 -5.07
CA ASN A 343 5.31 -30.51 -4.54
C ASN A 343 6.46 -30.52 -3.53
N ARG A 344 6.19 -30.01 -2.33
CA ARG A 344 6.71 -30.65 -1.12
C ARG A 344 5.60 -30.64 -0.10
N PRO A 345 4.98 -31.79 0.23
CA PRO A 345 4.22 -31.90 1.45
C PRO A 345 5.22 -31.81 2.62
N GLY A 346 5.60 -30.58 2.95
CA GLY A 346 6.16 -30.29 4.25
C GLY A 346 5.10 -30.68 5.26
N PHE A 347 5.44 -31.61 6.14
CA PHE A 347 4.63 -32.10 7.26
C PHE A 347 3.78 -33.37 7.04
N TRP A 348 4.39 -34.45 6.54
CA TRP A 348 3.89 -35.84 6.71
C TRP A 348 4.83 -36.70 7.58
N ILE A 349 5.48 -36.11 8.59
CA ILE A 349 6.39 -36.86 9.50
C ILE A 349 5.64 -37.53 10.68
N GLY A 350 4.31 -37.36 10.80
CA GLY A 350 3.53 -38.01 11.86
C GLY A 350 2.94 -39.40 11.54
N GLY A 351 2.81 -39.78 10.27
CA GLY A 351 2.12 -41.04 9.92
C GLY A 351 2.41 -41.62 8.53
N GLY A 352 3.00 -40.83 7.61
CA GLY A 352 3.21 -41.25 6.21
C GLY A 352 4.43 -42.13 6.01
N GLY A 353 5.47 -41.95 6.83
CA GLY A 353 6.66 -42.81 6.78
C GLY A 353 6.35 -44.28 7.09
N PHE A 354 5.38 -44.53 7.98
CA PHE A 354 4.92 -45.88 8.29
C PHE A 354 4.09 -46.47 7.14
N GLY A 355 3.21 -45.65 6.53
CA GLY A 355 2.43 -46.04 5.36
C GLY A 355 3.25 -46.29 4.10
N ALA A 356 4.34 -45.55 3.89
CA ALA A 356 5.23 -45.73 2.73
C ALA A 356 6.06 -47.02 2.81
N VAL A 357 6.49 -47.43 4.03
CA VAL A 357 7.16 -48.72 4.24
C VAL A 357 6.18 -49.88 4.03
N ILE A 358 4.94 -49.76 4.52
CA ILE A 358 3.87 -50.73 4.24
C ILE A 358 3.53 -50.77 2.75
N ALA A 359 3.46 -49.63 2.08
CA ALA A 359 3.17 -49.54 0.65
C ALA A 359 4.31 -50.10 -0.21
N ILE A 360 5.59 -49.93 0.17
CA ILE A 360 6.72 -50.57 -0.51
C ILE A 360 6.65 -52.10 -0.38
N VAL A 361 6.24 -52.62 0.78
CA VAL A 361 5.99 -54.07 0.98
C VAL A 361 4.81 -54.57 0.14
N PHE A 362 3.77 -53.76 -0.08
CA PHE A 362 2.62 -54.11 -0.92
C PHE A 362 2.86 -53.91 -2.43
N ILE A 363 3.67 -52.93 -2.85
CA ILE A 363 3.93 -52.58 -4.26
C ILE A 363 5.04 -53.44 -4.86
N PHE A 364 6.08 -53.79 -4.09
CA PHE A 364 7.13 -54.73 -4.52
C PHE A 364 6.83 -56.19 -4.13
N GLY A 365 5.62 -56.46 -3.64
CA GLY A 365 5.17 -57.76 -3.13
C GLY A 365 4.91 -58.84 -4.18
N ASP A 366 5.19 -58.60 -5.46
CA ASP A 366 4.97 -59.58 -6.55
C ASP A 366 6.16 -60.53 -6.79
N GLN A 367 7.27 -60.35 -6.07
CA GLN A 367 8.40 -61.30 -6.07
C GLN A 367 8.36 -62.20 -4.84
N ASP A 368 8.27 -63.51 -5.04
CA ASP A 368 8.10 -64.53 -3.99
C ASP A 368 9.18 -64.48 -2.89
N TRP A 369 10.42 -64.17 -3.25
CA TRP A 369 11.53 -64.05 -2.31
C TRP A 369 11.41 -62.82 -1.38
N PHE A 370 10.77 -61.74 -1.85
CA PHE A 370 10.54 -60.52 -1.06
C PHE A 370 9.47 -60.75 0.01
N ARG A 371 8.41 -61.50 -0.33
CA ARG A 371 7.36 -61.90 0.63
C ARG A 371 7.92 -62.84 1.70
N TYR A 372 8.78 -63.78 1.30
CA TYR A 372 9.47 -64.66 2.23
C TYR A 372 10.40 -63.88 3.17
N ALA A 373 11.24 -62.99 2.64
CA ALA A 373 12.11 -62.13 3.42
C ALA A 373 11.33 -61.19 4.36
N ALA A 374 10.23 -60.58 3.88
CA ALA A 374 9.38 -59.73 4.68
C ALA A 374 8.68 -60.52 5.80
N TYR A 375 8.15 -61.71 5.51
CA TYR A 375 7.55 -62.57 6.51
C TYR A 375 8.54 -62.93 7.62
N HIS A 376 9.75 -63.38 7.27
CA HIS A 376 10.78 -63.67 8.26
C HIS A 376 11.27 -62.42 9.00
N ALA A 377 11.34 -61.26 8.33
CA ALA A 377 11.70 -59.99 8.99
C ALA A 377 10.64 -59.52 10.00
N PHE A 378 9.34 -59.72 9.72
CA PHE A 378 8.27 -59.42 10.68
C PHE A 378 8.14 -60.49 11.76
N ALA A 379 8.21 -61.78 11.40
CA ALA A 379 8.07 -62.91 12.33
C ALA A 379 9.23 -62.99 13.33
N SER A 380 10.48 -62.73 12.89
CA SER A 380 11.65 -62.66 13.78
C SER A 380 11.70 -61.39 14.63
N GLY A 381 10.80 -60.42 14.40
CA GLY A 381 10.84 -59.12 15.06
C GLY A 381 11.91 -58.16 14.52
N GLY A 382 12.62 -58.48 13.44
CA GLY A 382 13.64 -57.60 12.83
C GLY A 382 13.08 -56.29 12.26
N ALA A 383 11.92 -56.34 11.60
CA ALA A 383 11.25 -55.15 11.06
C ALA A 383 10.81 -54.13 12.14
N PRO A 384 10.11 -54.54 13.24
CA PRO A 384 9.80 -53.62 14.33
C PRO A 384 11.05 -53.09 15.05
N LEU A 385 12.14 -53.85 15.11
CA LEU A 385 13.42 -53.37 15.65
C LEU A 385 14.02 -52.25 14.80
N ALA A 386 14.04 -52.41 13.47
CA ALA A 386 14.52 -51.37 12.56
C ALA A 386 13.66 -50.09 12.64
N ALA A 387 12.33 -50.24 12.74
CA ALA A 387 11.42 -49.12 12.96
C ALA A 387 11.69 -48.42 14.31
N ALA A 388 11.96 -49.19 15.37
CA ALA A 388 12.28 -48.65 16.68
C ALA A 388 13.57 -47.82 16.67
N VAL A 389 14.62 -48.29 15.99
CA VAL A 389 15.89 -47.56 15.83
C VAL A 389 15.69 -46.24 15.08
N LEU A 390 14.90 -46.26 14.00
CA LEU A 390 14.56 -45.03 13.26
C LEU A 390 13.78 -44.05 14.12
N MET A 391 12.75 -44.50 14.84
CA MET A 391 11.96 -43.66 15.74
C MET A 391 12.82 -43.07 16.87
N LEU A 392 13.74 -43.86 17.42
CA LEU A 392 14.70 -43.41 18.44
C LEU A 392 15.60 -42.30 17.90
N TRP A 393 16.17 -42.50 16.71
CA TRP A 393 17.02 -41.50 16.05
C TRP A 393 16.26 -40.20 15.79
N TYR A 394 15.03 -40.27 15.27
CA TYR A 394 14.18 -39.07 15.10
C TYR A 394 13.80 -38.42 16.43
N GLY A 395 13.52 -39.20 17.47
CA GLY A 395 13.25 -38.70 18.82
C GLY A 395 14.40 -37.86 19.36
N PHE A 396 15.64 -38.38 19.26
CA PHE A 396 16.84 -37.64 19.64
C PHE A 396 17.12 -36.43 18.74
N TYR A 397 16.82 -36.52 17.45
CA TYR A 397 16.93 -35.38 16.53
C TYR A 397 16.02 -34.21 16.94
N PHE A 398 14.74 -34.46 17.21
CA PHE A 398 13.80 -33.42 17.67
C PHE A 398 14.15 -32.89 19.05
N PHE A 399 14.63 -33.76 19.95
CA PHE A 399 15.12 -33.34 21.26
C PHE A 399 16.34 -32.42 21.15
N GLY A 400 17.28 -32.75 20.27
CA GLY A 400 18.44 -31.90 19.97
C GLY A 400 18.03 -30.55 19.37
N LEU A 401 17.05 -30.54 18.46
CA LEU A 401 16.52 -29.31 17.86
C LEU A 401 15.86 -28.40 18.91
N ARG A 402 15.03 -28.97 19.80
CA ARG A 402 14.45 -28.26 20.95
C ARG A 402 15.56 -27.66 21.83
N ARG A 403 16.56 -28.45 22.17
CA ARG A 403 17.66 -28.01 23.04
C ARG A 403 18.51 -26.92 22.40
N GLN A 404 18.66 -26.90 21.07
CA GLN A 404 19.32 -25.81 20.37
C GLN A 404 18.52 -24.50 20.46
N ILE A 405 17.21 -24.59 20.30
CA ILE A 405 16.29 -23.46 20.45
C ILE A 405 16.36 -22.91 21.89
N GLU A 406 16.16 -23.75 22.91
CA GLU A 406 16.11 -23.33 24.32
C GLU A 406 17.44 -22.77 24.85
N ASN A 407 18.58 -23.23 24.33
CA ASN A 407 19.90 -22.74 24.75
C ASN A 407 20.39 -21.53 23.94
N THR A 408 19.60 -21.00 23.00
CA THR A 408 19.99 -19.80 22.28
C THR A 408 19.60 -18.57 23.11
N PRO A 409 20.56 -17.76 23.60
CA PRO A 409 20.23 -16.59 24.39
C PRO A 409 19.63 -15.48 23.52
N THR A 410 18.67 -14.75 24.09
CA THR A 410 18.18 -13.49 23.52
C THR A 410 19.32 -12.47 23.49
N SER A 411 19.67 -12.00 22.30
CA SER A 411 20.73 -11.02 22.08
C SER A 411 20.13 -9.72 21.58
N LYS A 412 20.67 -8.59 22.08
CA LYS A 412 20.40 -7.27 21.47
C LYS A 412 21.13 -7.17 20.14
N VAL A 413 20.59 -6.41 19.18
CA VAL A 413 21.13 -6.26 17.82
C VAL A 413 22.60 -5.83 17.84
N ARG A 414 22.97 -4.87 18.70
CA ARG A 414 24.37 -4.42 18.82
C ARG A 414 25.38 -5.51 19.23
N SER A 415 24.88 -6.60 19.81
CA SER A 415 25.65 -7.67 20.44
C SER A 415 25.45 -9.04 19.76
N VAL A 416 24.88 -9.05 18.54
CA VAL A 416 24.66 -10.29 17.78
C VAL A 416 26.00 -10.94 17.47
N ALA A 417 26.26 -12.08 18.10
CA ALA A 417 27.43 -12.90 17.85
C ALA A 417 27.23 -13.76 16.58
N MET A 418 28.33 -14.10 15.89
CA MET A 418 28.27 -15.03 14.76
C MET A 418 27.84 -16.42 15.26
N GLY A 419 26.80 -17.00 14.68
CA GLY A 419 26.26 -18.27 15.15
C GLY A 419 24.74 -18.30 15.25
N MET A 420 24.22 -19.16 16.13
CA MET A 420 22.78 -19.23 16.39
C MET A 420 22.39 -18.06 17.30
N VAL A 421 21.43 -17.26 16.89
CA VAL A 421 21.00 -16.08 17.66
C VAL A 421 19.48 -15.97 17.69
N GLU A 422 18.98 -15.49 18.83
CA GLU A 422 17.59 -15.09 19.04
C GLU A 422 17.56 -13.56 19.20
N VAL A 423 16.83 -12.88 18.33
CA VAL A 423 16.73 -11.41 18.32
C VAL A 423 15.25 -11.01 18.23
N LYS A 424 14.90 -9.94 18.95
CA LYS A 424 13.56 -9.33 18.94
C LYS A 424 13.68 -7.87 18.54
N GLY A 425 12.81 -7.41 17.66
CA GLY A 425 12.83 -6.03 17.18
C GLY A 425 11.65 -5.70 16.30
N THR A 426 11.53 -4.44 15.93
CA THR A 426 10.54 -3.93 15.00
C THR A 426 11.00 -4.16 13.56
N ALA A 427 10.10 -4.64 12.71
CA ALA A 427 10.40 -4.90 11.32
C ALA A 427 10.40 -3.60 10.51
N ARG A 428 11.49 -3.33 9.78
CA ARG A 428 11.62 -2.19 8.86
C ARG A 428 11.88 -2.66 7.44
N ARG A 429 11.30 -1.94 6.48
CA ARG A 429 11.48 -2.25 5.06
C ARG A 429 12.85 -1.78 4.58
N GLN A 430 13.56 -2.67 3.91
CA GLN A 430 14.78 -2.33 3.16
C GLN A 430 14.46 -2.02 1.69
N TYR A 431 13.36 -2.55 1.18
CA TYR A 431 12.90 -2.41 -0.20
C TYR A 431 11.46 -1.89 -0.23
N ALA A 432 11.07 -1.25 -1.32
CA ALA A 432 9.72 -0.75 -1.58
C ALA A 432 8.72 -1.92 -1.84
N LEU A 433 8.58 -2.80 -0.86
CA LEU A 433 7.74 -4.00 -0.93
C LEU A 433 6.32 -3.68 -0.47
N LEU A 434 5.35 -4.00 -1.34
CA LEU A 434 3.93 -3.95 -1.06
C LEU A 434 3.30 -5.33 -1.21
N SER A 435 2.26 -5.60 -0.43
CA SER A 435 1.45 -6.80 -0.59
C SER A 435 0.66 -6.74 -1.92
N PRO A 436 0.67 -7.80 -2.77
CA PRO A 436 0.08 -7.74 -4.10
C PRO A 436 -1.42 -7.43 -4.13
N MET A 437 -2.18 -7.94 -3.16
CA MET A 437 -3.64 -7.75 -3.12
C MET A 437 -4.00 -6.50 -2.33
N THR A 438 -3.49 -6.37 -1.12
CA THR A 438 -3.95 -5.33 -0.19
C THR A 438 -3.13 -4.04 -0.26
N GLN A 439 -2.10 -4.00 -1.12
CA GLN A 439 -1.23 -2.84 -1.38
C GLN A 439 -0.67 -2.21 -0.09
N THR A 440 -0.44 -3.05 0.91
CA THR A 440 0.02 -2.69 2.24
C THR A 440 1.55 -2.72 2.28
N PRO A 441 2.21 -1.64 2.75
CA PRO A 441 3.63 -1.67 3.06
C PRO A 441 3.99 -2.78 4.04
N CYS A 442 4.81 -3.72 3.59
CA CYS A 442 5.13 -4.93 4.32
C CYS A 442 6.61 -5.32 4.16
N VAL A 443 7.14 -6.06 5.13
CA VAL A 443 8.47 -6.69 5.03
C VAL A 443 8.39 -8.10 4.44
N PHE A 444 7.21 -8.74 4.51
CA PHE A 444 6.96 -10.06 3.98
C PHE A 444 5.50 -10.21 3.58
N TYR A 445 5.23 -10.88 2.45
CA TYR A 445 3.89 -11.35 2.10
C TYR A 445 3.93 -12.79 1.56
N ARG A 446 2.82 -13.50 1.74
CA ARG A 446 2.52 -14.78 1.10
C ARG A 446 1.08 -14.79 0.59
N LEU A 447 0.94 -14.81 -0.72
CA LEU A 447 -0.34 -14.84 -1.42
C LEU A 447 -0.64 -16.24 -1.93
N THR A 448 -1.77 -16.80 -1.51
CA THR A 448 -2.30 -18.08 -1.97
C THR A 448 -3.61 -17.84 -2.71
N LYS A 449 -3.65 -18.12 -4.01
CA LYS A 449 -4.89 -18.09 -4.80
C LYS A 449 -5.51 -19.48 -4.83
N TYR A 450 -6.82 -19.56 -4.65
CA TYR A 450 -7.64 -20.77 -4.70
C TYR A 450 -8.64 -20.65 -5.84
N ARG A 451 -8.95 -21.79 -6.49
CA ARG A 451 -10.02 -21.93 -7.46
C ARG A 451 -10.90 -23.10 -7.06
N ARG A 452 -12.21 -22.94 -7.17
CA ARG A 452 -13.16 -24.01 -6.91
C ARG A 452 -13.16 -24.98 -8.08
N ASP A 453 -12.96 -26.26 -7.77
CA ASP A 453 -13.11 -27.33 -8.76
C ASP A 453 -14.60 -27.59 -9.01
N GLN A 454 -15.04 -27.43 -10.27
CA GLN A 454 -16.43 -27.55 -10.68
C GLN A 454 -17.00 -28.95 -10.43
N ASN A 455 -16.15 -29.98 -10.45
CA ASN A 455 -16.60 -31.38 -10.34
C ASN A 455 -16.71 -31.89 -8.88
N LYS A 456 -15.96 -31.32 -7.93
CA LYS A 456 -15.86 -31.86 -6.55
C LYS A 456 -16.19 -30.84 -5.46
N HIS A 457 -16.56 -29.61 -5.83
CA HIS A 457 -16.81 -28.49 -4.91
C HIS A 457 -15.68 -28.23 -3.89
N GLN A 458 -14.46 -28.67 -4.18
CA GLN A 458 -13.31 -28.51 -3.30
C GLN A 458 -12.44 -27.35 -3.79
N TRP A 459 -11.99 -26.51 -2.84
CA TRP A 459 -11.02 -25.46 -3.12
C TRP A 459 -9.65 -26.08 -3.43
N ARG A 460 -9.09 -25.78 -4.60
CA ARG A 460 -7.73 -26.14 -4.95
C ARG A 460 -6.87 -24.89 -5.01
N VAL A 461 -5.68 -24.94 -4.45
CA VAL A 461 -4.70 -23.87 -4.64
C VAL A 461 -4.39 -23.79 -6.14
N ARG A 462 -4.29 -22.59 -6.70
CA ARG A 462 -3.93 -22.33 -8.09
C ARG A 462 -2.49 -21.84 -8.19
N SER A 463 -2.10 -20.97 -7.27
CA SER A 463 -0.76 -20.39 -7.21
C SER A 463 -0.42 -19.94 -5.80
N VAL A 464 0.86 -20.04 -5.44
CA VAL A 464 1.44 -19.47 -4.23
C VAL A 464 2.55 -18.53 -4.65
N ASN A 465 2.44 -17.26 -4.30
CA ASN A 465 3.46 -16.23 -4.52
C ASN A 465 3.94 -15.72 -3.16
N SER A 466 5.25 -15.60 -2.96
CA SER A 466 5.84 -15.25 -1.67
C SER A 466 7.04 -14.34 -1.87
N SER A 467 7.20 -13.34 -1.01
CA SER A 467 8.36 -12.44 -1.00
C SER A 467 9.53 -12.97 -0.15
N ALA A 468 9.65 -14.30 -0.01
CA ALA A 468 10.67 -14.94 0.83
C ALA A 468 12.12 -14.67 0.37
N ASN A 469 12.31 -14.07 -0.79
CA ASN A 469 13.59 -13.67 -1.35
C ASN A 469 13.99 -12.22 -1.03
N VAL A 470 13.12 -11.44 -0.38
CA VAL A 470 13.33 -10.02 -0.10
C VAL A 470 13.83 -9.86 1.34
N PRO A 471 15.09 -9.44 1.56
CA PRO A 471 15.59 -9.12 2.89
C PRO A 471 14.90 -7.89 3.50
N PHE A 472 14.86 -7.85 4.83
CA PHE A 472 14.33 -6.71 5.57
C PHE A 472 15.19 -6.43 6.81
N TYR A 473 15.01 -5.25 7.42
CA TYR A 473 15.73 -4.89 8.64
C TYR A 473 14.90 -5.21 9.88
N LEU A 474 15.58 -5.67 10.92
CA LEU A 474 15.05 -5.80 12.26
C LEU A 474 15.74 -4.76 13.15
N GLU A 475 14.96 -3.85 13.72
CA GLU A 475 15.44 -2.75 14.56
C GLU A 475 15.05 -2.95 16.02
N ASP A 476 16.03 -2.88 16.92
CA ASP A 476 15.79 -2.76 18.36
C ASP A 476 16.31 -1.41 18.88
N GLU A 477 16.24 -1.19 20.20
CA GLU A 477 16.75 0.03 20.84
C GLU A 477 18.26 0.28 20.63
N THR A 478 19.00 -0.74 20.18
CA THR A 478 20.46 -0.72 20.12
C THR A 478 21.03 -0.66 18.71
N GLY A 479 20.27 -1.03 17.69
CA GLY A 479 20.72 -0.99 16.31
C GLY A 479 19.79 -1.71 15.34
N ARG A 480 20.28 -1.94 14.13
CA ARG A 480 19.56 -2.64 13.05
C ARG A 480 20.36 -3.84 12.52
N VAL A 481 19.69 -4.94 12.20
CA VAL A 481 20.29 -6.14 11.59
C VAL A 481 19.47 -6.59 10.38
N GLU A 482 20.12 -7.11 9.35
CA GLU A 482 19.45 -7.63 8.16
C GLU A 482 18.99 -9.07 8.38
N VAL A 483 17.75 -9.36 8.03
CA VAL A 483 17.16 -10.69 8.07
C VAL A 483 16.85 -11.11 6.64
N ASP A 484 17.42 -12.23 6.22
CA ASP A 484 17.07 -12.88 4.97
C ASP A 484 16.03 -13.98 5.26
N PRO A 485 14.75 -13.79 4.86
CA PRO A 485 13.70 -14.78 5.08
C PRO A 485 13.82 -16.02 4.19
N SER A 486 14.83 -16.11 3.32
CA SER A 486 14.96 -17.18 2.35
C SER A 486 14.93 -18.56 3.01
N SER A 487 13.99 -19.39 2.53
CA SER A 487 13.77 -20.76 3.01
C SER A 487 13.43 -20.89 4.52
N GLY A 488 13.13 -19.79 5.22
CA GLY A 488 12.74 -19.77 6.62
C GLY A 488 11.29 -20.17 6.88
N SER A 489 10.99 -20.53 8.13
CA SER A 489 9.61 -20.72 8.59
C SER A 489 9.07 -19.37 9.05
N VAL A 490 8.33 -18.70 8.17
CA VAL A 490 7.68 -17.42 8.46
C VAL A 490 6.23 -17.68 8.87
N THR A 491 5.84 -17.19 10.05
CA THR A 491 4.48 -17.27 10.58
C THR A 491 3.90 -15.86 10.78
N PRO A 492 3.29 -15.28 9.73
CA PRO A 492 2.55 -14.04 9.85
C PRO A 492 1.29 -14.24 10.69
N ARG A 493 0.85 -13.19 11.38
CA ARG A 493 -0.40 -13.16 12.15
C ARG A 493 -1.52 -12.50 11.35
N THR A 494 -1.19 -11.48 10.56
CA THR A 494 -2.16 -10.77 9.74
C THR A 494 -2.49 -11.60 8.51
N LYS A 495 -3.77 -11.97 8.38
CA LYS A 495 -4.32 -12.72 7.26
C LYS A 495 -5.53 -11.98 6.69
N GLN A 496 -5.52 -11.72 5.40
CA GLN A 496 -6.61 -11.10 4.66
C GLN A 496 -7.09 -12.06 3.58
N GLU A 497 -8.39 -12.07 3.31
CA GLU A 497 -9.01 -12.95 2.32
C GLU A 497 -10.01 -12.14 1.49
N GLY A 498 -10.15 -12.46 0.21
CA GLY A 498 -11.10 -11.80 -0.67
C GLY A 498 -11.35 -12.56 -1.97
N ALA A 499 -12.24 -12.03 -2.80
CA ALA A 499 -12.56 -12.54 -4.13
C ALA A 499 -11.80 -11.73 -5.23
N PRO A 500 -11.57 -12.29 -6.43
CA PRO A 500 -11.04 -11.51 -7.54
C PRO A 500 -11.96 -10.34 -7.87
N GLY A 501 -11.36 -9.18 -8.13
CA GLY A 501 -12.08 -7.94 -8.36
C GLY A 501 -12.41 -7.14 -7.09
N GLU A 502 -12.14 -7.64 -5.89
CA GLU A 502 -12.13 -6.81 -4.67
C GLU A 502 -10.79 -6.09 -4.45
N GLU A 503 -9.87 -6.13 -5.45
CA GLU A 503 -8.45 -5.75 -5.38
C GLU A 503 -8.18 -4.32 -4.87
N LEU A 504 -9.16 -3.42 -4.93
CA LEU A 504 -9.24 -2.20 -4.14
C LEU A 504 -10.73 -2.03 -3.80
N SER A 505 -11.14 -2.15 -2.53
CA SER A 505 -12.53 -1.96 -2.07
C SER A 505 -13.03 -0.51 -2.17
N ILE A 506 -12.75 0.15 -3.29
CA ILE A 506 -13.41 1.37 -3.74
C ILE A 506 -14.17 1.10 -5.05
N PHE A 507 -13.80 0.13 -5.90
CA PHE A 507 -14.30 0.15 -7.31
C PHE A 507 -14.84 -1.14 -7.94
N SER A 508 -15.02 -2.24 -7.23
CA SER A 508 -15.61 -3.40 -7.90
C SER A 508 -16.45 -4.30 -6.99
N MET A 509 -17.63 -4.61 -7.51
CA MET A 509 -18.54 -5.66 -7.07
C MET A 509 -18.67 -6.66 -8.22
N SER A 510 -17.58 -7.29 -8.62
CA SER A 510 -17.62 -8.47 -9.49
C SER A 510 -17.81 -9.71 -8.61
N ASP A 511 -19.00 -10.29 -8.67
CA ASP A 511 -19.39 -11.50 -7.95
C ASP A 511 -18.90 -12.76 -8.69
N ASP A 512 -17.58 -12.91 -8.85
CA ASP A 512 -17.00 -14.15 -9.38
C ASP A 512 -16.72 -15.13 -8.23
N ARG A 513 -17.73 -15.94 -7.88
CA ARG A 513 -17.76 -16.80 -6.68
C ARG A 513 -16.84 -18.04 -6.74
N ASP A 514 -16.14 -18.25 -7.84
CA ASP A 514 -15.36 -19.48 -8.09
C ASP A 514 -13.86 -19.34 -7.81
N GLU A 515 -13.38 -18.15 -7.44
CA GLU A 515 -12.01 -17.89 -7.04
C GLU A 515 -11.94 -17.18 -5.69
N LYS A 516 -10.91 -17.48 -4.90
CA LYS A 516 -10.64 -16.86 -3.60
C LYS A 516 -9.15 -16.64 -3.47
N TRP A 517 -8.72 -15.54 -2.87
CA TRP A 517 -7.34 -15.35 -2.49
C TRP A 517 -7.20 -15.21 -0.97
N VAL A 518 -6.04 -15.59 -0.48
CA VAL A 518 -5.62 -15.47 0.92
C VAL A 518 -4.24 -14.84 0.92
N GLU A 519 -4.10 -13.71 1.58
CA GLU A 519 -2.85 -12.98 1.72
C GLU A 519 -2.44 -12.91 3.18
N GLU A 520 -1.26 -13.44 3.48
CA GLU A 520 -0.62 -13.35 4.80
C GLU A 520 0.49 -12.31 4.73
N VAL A 521 0.51 -11.36 5.65
CA VAL A 521 1.40 -10.19 5.56
C VAL A 521 2.05 -9.88 6.91
N ILE A 522 3.35 -9.56 6.90
CA ILE A 522 4.01 -8.90 8.02
C ILE A 522 4.17 -7.43 7.69
N VAL A 523 3.41 -6.59 8.39
CA VAL A 523 3.37 -5.14 8.19
C VAL A 523 4.66 -4.50 8.71
N GLU A 524 5.07 -3.40 8.10
CA GLU A 524 6.14 -2.56 8.65
C GLU A 524 5.80 -2.06 10.06
N GLY A 525 6.79 -2.03 10.95
CA GLY A 525 6.64 -1.61 12.35
C GLY A 525 6.17 -2.72 13.29
N THR A 526 5.81 -3.90 12.77
CA THR A 526 5.43 -5.04 13.61
C THR A 526 6.61 -5.56 14.42
N LEU A 527 6.39 -5.87 15.70
CA LEU A 527 7.37 -6.53 16.55
C LEU A 527 7.53 -7.99 16.13
N LEU A 528 8.74 -8.37 15.72
CA LEU A 528 9.11 -9.71 15.29
C LEU A 528 10.07 -10.37 16.27
N TYR A 529 9.86 -11.67 16.39
CA TYR A 529 10.81 -12.63 16.93
C TYR A 529 11.54 -13.31 15.78
N VAL A 530 12.87 -13.32 15.82
CA VAL A 530 13.72 -13.98 14.83
C VAL A 530 14.74 -14.89 15.51
N LEU A 531 14.67 -16.18 15.23
CA LEU A 531 15.71 -17.17 15.55
C LEU A 531 16.38 -17.61 14.25
N GLY A 532 17.68 -17.40 14.11
CA GLY A 532 18.38 -17.68 12.87
C GLY A 532 19.90 -17.66 12.99
N PHE A 533 20.59 -18.04 11.92
CA PHE A 533 22.05 -18.11 11.91
C PHE A 533 22.63 -16.78 11.45
N ALA A 534 23.26 -16.05 12.36
CA ALA A 534 24.00 -14.82 12.07
C ALA A 534 25.33 -15.14 11.39
N ALA A 535 25.53 -14.57 10.21
CA ALA A 535 26.77 -14.67 9.45
C ALA A 535 27.16 -13.30 8.88
N VAL A 536 28.43 -13.14 8.52
CA VAL A 536 28.90 -11.95 7.83
C VAL A 536 28.27 -11.90 6.43
N LYS A 537 27.62 -10.79 6.11
CA LYS A 537 27.07 -10.48 4.79
C LYS A 537 28.22 -10.48 3.78
N ARG A 538 28.26 -11.51 2.93
CA ARG A 538 29.13 -11.53 1.75
C ARG A 538 28.48 -10.62 0.72
N GLY A 539 28.85 -9.34 0.74
CA GLY A 539 28.43 -8.42 -0.30
C GLY A 539 28.94 -8.89 -1.67
N ASN A 540 28.09 -8.81 -2.69
CA ASN A 540 28.50 -8.89 -4.08
C ASN A 540 29.21 -7.57 -4.46
N GLU A 541 30.19 -7.17 -3.66
CA GLU A 541 30.94 -5.95 -3.89
C GLU A 541 31.88 -6.18 -5.07
N PRO A 542 31.89 -5.28 -6.07
CA PRO A 542 32.82 -5.40 -7.18
C PRO A 542 34.23 -5.42 -6.62
N SER A 543 35.01 -6.38 -7.11
CA SER A 543 36.42 -6.55 -6.74
C SER A 543 37.19 -5.25 -7.00
N LEU A 544 38.32 -5.05 -6.32
CA LEU A 544 39.16 -3.87 -6.56
C LEU A 544 39.53 -3.72 -8.05
N HIS A 545 39.66 -4.85 -8.75
CA HIS A 545 39.91 -4.88 -10.18
C HIS A 545 38.74 -4.35 -11.01
N GLU A 546 37.50 -4.76 -10.71
CA GLU A 546 36.30 -4.27 -11.39
C GLU A 546 36.09 -2.76 -11.15
N ARG A 547 36.31 -2.28 -9.92
CA ARG A 547 36.25 -0.84 -9.62
C ARG A 547 37.30 -0.04 -10.37
N LYS A 548 38.53 -0.56 -10.46
CA LYS A 548 39.61 0.04 -11.27
C LYS A 548 39.20 0.12 -12.74
N ILE A 549 38.59 -0.93 -13.29
CA ILE A 549 38.13 -0.95 -14.69
C ILE A 549 37.04 0.11 -14.92
N GLU A 550 36.06 0.22 -14.02
CA GLU A 550 34.98 1.21 -14.16
C GLU A 550 35.50 2.64 -14.02
N ALA A 551 36.36 2.92 -13.03
CA ALA A 551 36.98 4.23 -12.86
C ALA A 551 37.84 4.63 -14.08
N LEU A 552 38.54 3.68 -14.70
CA LEU A 552 39.26 3.90 -15.97
C LEU A 552 38.30 4.14 -17.14
N ARG A 553 37.10 3.55 -17.14
CA ARG A 553 36.08 3.81 -18.16
C ARG A 553 35.49 5.21 -18.00
N GLU A 554 35.20 5.63 -16.79
CA GLU A 554 34.72 6.99 -16.47
C GLU A 554 35.76 8.04 -16.87
N LEU A 555 37.03 7.83 -16.52
CA LEU A 555 38.13 8.72 -16.92
C LEU A 555 38.25 8.85 -18.44
N LYS A 556 38.01 7.78 -19.20
CA LYS A 556 37.99 7.84 -20.68
C LYS A 556 36.77 8.59 -21.24
N HIS A 557 35.67 8.64 -20.50
CA HIS A 557 34.46 9.35 -20.93
C HIS A 557 34.51 10.84 -20.61
N ASP A 558 35.18 11.24 -19.54
CA ASP A 558 35.37 12.64 -19.18
C ASP A 558 36.63 13.21 -19.83
N ARG A 559 36.44 13.87 -20.98
CA ARG A 559 37.54 14.48 -21.72
C ARG A 559 38.23 15.61 -20.94
N GLN A 560 37.58 16.27 -19.98
CA GLN A 560 38.23 17.32 -19.19
C GLN A 560 39.19 16.71 -18.15
N GLN A 561 38.77 15.64 -17.49
CA GLN A 561 39.62 14.92 -16.54
C GLN A 561 40.77 14.20 -17.22
N LEU A 562 40.54 13.65 -18.42
CA LEU A 562 41.59 13.01 -19.22
C LEU A 562 42.70 14.00 -19.60
N MET A 563 42.32 15.20 -20.02
CA MET A 563 43.26 16.27 -20.44
C MET A 563 44.02 16.89 -19.25
N ALA A 564 43.69 16.56 -18.01
CA ALA A 564 44.51 16.94 -16.85
C ALA A 564 45.85 16.17 -16.80
N PHE A 565 45.97 15.08 -17.57
CA PHE A 565 47.18 14.26 -17.69
C PHE A 565 47.99 14.57 -18.97
N ASP A 566 47.49 15.45 -19.85
CA ASP A 566 48.19 15.99 -21.02
C ASP A 566 49.22 17.04 -20.55
N SER A 567 50.48 16.61 -20.44
CA SER A 567 51.56 17.39 -19.84
C SER A 567 52.31 18.25 -20.86
N ASP A 568 52.29 17.85 -22.14
CA ASP A 568 52.94 18.59 -23.22
C ASP A 568 51.98 19.53 -23.99
N GLY A 569 50.67 19.42 -23.73
CA GLY A 569 49.63 20.30 -24.24
C GLY A 569 49.33 20.09 -25.72
N ASP A 570 49.66 18.93 -26.27
CA ASP A 570 49.48 18.62 -27.68
C ASP A 570 48.04 18.19 -28.05
N GLY A 571 47.17 18.03 -27.03
CA GLY A 571 45.77 17.66 -27.17
C GLY A 571 45.53 16.17 -27.42
N LYS A 572 46.56 15.32 -27.26
CA LYS A 572 46.51 13.86 -27.33
C LYS A 572 47.16 13.28 -26.07
N ILE A 573 46.75 12.08 -25.68
CA ILE A 573 47.34 11.38 -24.54
C ILE A 573 48.34 10.36 -25.09
N SER A 574 49.62 10.54 -24.73
CA SER A 574 50.68 9.57 -25.02
C SER A 574 50.60 8.34 -24.11
N ASP A 575 51.33 7.28 -24.44
CA ASP A 575 51.36 6.05 -23.64
C ASP A 575 51.89 6.29 -22.21
N ASP A 576 52.87 7.18 -22.03
CA ASP A 576 53.46 7.51 -20.73
C ASP A 576 52.50 8.36 -19.84
N GLU A 577 51.76 9.27 -20.46
CA GLU A 577 50.70 10.04 -19.79
C GLU A 577 49.51 9.17 -19.41
N TRP A 578 49.18 8.21 -20.28
CA TRP A 578 48.16 7.20 -19.98
C TRP A 578 48.57 6.30 -18.80
N ASP A 579 49.84 5.95 -18.69
CA ASP A 579 50.36 5.17 -17.56
C ASP A 579 50.29 5.93 -16.23
N SER A 580 50.60 7.23 -16.29
CA SER A 580 50.45 8.15 -15.16
C SER A 580 48.98 8.28 -14.73
N ALA A 581 48.06 8.37 -15.68
CA ALA A 581 46.62 8.37 -15.44
C ALA A 581 46.13 7.05 -14.81
N ARG A 582 46.62 5.91 -15.30
CA ARG A 582 46.30 4.57 -14.74
C ARG A 582 46.76 4.44 -13.29
N ALA A 583 47.97 4.90 -12.98
CA ALA A 583 48.52 4.86 -11.63
C ALA A 583 47.74 5.77 -10.66
N ALA A 584 47.34 6.96 -11.11
CA ALA A 584 46.54 7.89 -10.32
C ALA A 584 45.15 7.32 -9.98
N VAL A 585 44.47 6.71 -10.96
CA VAL A 585 43.16 6.05 -10.75
C VAL A 585 43.28 4.86 -9.79
N GLU A 586 44.35 4.07 -9.91
CA GLU A 586 44.59 2.95 -8.99
C GLU A 586 44.79 3.41 -7.54
N ASP A 587 45.58 4.46 -7.33
CA ASP A 587 45.81 5.05 -6.01
C ASP A 587 44.52 5.68 -5.44
N GLN A 588 43.72 6.34 -6.27
CA GLN A 588 42.43 6.89 -5.88
C GLN A 588 41.45 5.78 -5.46
N VAL A 589 41.24 4.75 -6.29
CA VAL A 589 40.35 3.62 -5.98
C VAL A 589 40.82 2.90 -4.72
N LEU A 590 42.14 2.77 -4.53
CA LEU A 590 42.71 2.18 -3.32
C LEU A 590 42.41 3.03 -2.08
N ARG A 591 42.65 4.35 -2.12
CA ARG A 591 42.34 5.28 -1.01
C ARG A 591 40.86 5.26 -0.65
N GLU A 592 39.97 5.31 -1.65
CA GLU A 592 38.53 5.23 -1.44
C GLU A 592 38.12 3.90 -0.82
N SER A 593 38.72 2.78 -1.27
CA SER A 593 38.46 1.46 -0.68
C SER A 593 38.92 1.35 0.78
N LEU A 594 40.07 1.95 1.11
CA LEU A 594 40.61 1.97 2.48
C LEU A 594 39.81 2.90 3.39
N ALA A 595 39.40 4.08 2.91
CA ALA A 595 38.54 5.01 3.63
C ALA A 595 37.14 4.43 3.88
N ALA A 596 36.57 3.76 2.88
CA ALA A 596 35.32 3.02 3.03
C ALA A 596 35.48 1.90 4.07
N ARG A 597 36.59 1.16 4.07
CA ARG A 597 36.88 0.10 5.06
C ARG A 597 37.03 0.65 6.48
N GLN A 598 37.57 1.85 6.65
CA GLN A 598 37.66 2.53 7.95
C GLN A 598 36.29 3.02 8.46
N LYS A 599 35.44 3.60 7.59
CA LYS A 599 34.05 3.97 7.94
C LYS A 599 33.19 2.74 8.30
N ARG A 600 33.43 1.59 7.65
CA ARG A 600 32.72 0.31 7.82
C ARG A 600 32.95 -0.42 9.14
N LYS A 601 33.75 0.11 10.07
CA LYS A 601 34.02 -0.55 11.36
C LYS A 601 32.86 -0.50 12.37
N LYS A 602 31.71 0.10 12.03
CA LYS A 602 30.44 -0.11 12.77
C LYS A 602 29.92 -1.52 12.45
N GLN A 603 30.09 -2.41 13.41
CA GLN A 603 29.94 -3.87 13.29
C GLN A 603 28.53 -4.36 12.91
N GLU A 604 27.53 -3.48 12.95
CA GLU A 604 26.09 -3.79 12.86
C GLU A 604 25.57 -3.89 11.41
N GLU A 605 26.25 -3.31 10.41
CA GLU A 605 25.78 -3.31 9.01
C GLU A 605 26.24 -4.53 8.18
N HIS A 606 27.04 -5.42 8.76
CA HIS A 606 27.64 -6.56 8.07
C HIS A 606 27.11 -7.92 8.53
N VAL A 607 26.07 -7.96 9.38
CA VAL A 607 25.49 -9.22 9.86
C VAL A 607 24.15 -9.48 9.17
N VAL A 608 24.02 -10.65 8.56
CA VAL A 608 22.75 -11.16 8.05
C VAL A 608 22.34 -12.39 8.86
N ILE A 609 21.09 -12.41 9.31
CA ILE A 609 20.47 -13.56 9.93
C ILE A 609 19.74 -14.35 8.84
N SER A 610 20.17 -15.58 8.58
CA SER A 610 19.60 -16.41 7.52
C SER A 610 19.53 -17.89 7.92
N LYS A 611 18.99 -18.72 7.03
CA LYS A 611 18.91 -20.17 7.24
C LYS A 611 20.23 -20.86 6.91
N LYS A 612 20.67 -21.77 7.80
CA LYS A 612 21.81 -22.66 7.56
C LYS A 612 21.37 -24.13 7.55
N LYS A 613 22.00 -24.98 6.74
CA LYS A 613 21.71 -26.42 6.69
C LYS A 613 21.78 -27.04 8.10
N GLY A 614 20.71 -27.72 8.51
CA GLY A 614 20.60 -28.36 9.82
C GLY A 614 20.27 -27.41 10.99
N ARG A 615 20.02 -26.12 10.72
CA ARG A 615 19.60 -25.13 11.74
C ARG A 615 18.29 -24.46 11.32
N PRO A 616 17.34 -24.25 12.24
CA PRO A 616 16.08 -23.60 11.91
C PRO A 616 16.29 -22.09 11.67
N LEU A 617 15.44 -21.52 10.82
CA LEU A 617 15.20 -20.08 10.72
C LEU A 617 13.71 -19.88 11.00
N ILE A 618 13.38 -19.16 12.06
CA ILE A 618 12.01 -18.92 12.51
C ILE A 618 11.82 -17.40 12.57
N ILE A 619 10.78 -16.93 11.91
CA ILE A 619 10.36 -15.53 11.90
C ILE A 619 8.88 -15.53 12.29
N SER A 620 8.54 -14.91 13.41
CA SER A 620 7.16 -14.92 13.93
C SER A 620 6.74 -13.60 14.57
N GLU A 621 5.47 -13.25 14.40
CA GLU A 621 4.81 -12.14 15.08
C GLU A 621 4.34 -12.57 16.48
N THR A 622 5.26 -13.02 17.34
CA THR A 622 4.95 -13.48 18.71
C THR A 622 6.10 -13.15 19.66
N HIS A 623 5.81 -13.00 20.96
CA HIS A 623 6.81 -12.63 21.96
C HIS A 623 7.72 -13.81 22.41
N SER A 624 7.33 -15.07 22.18
CA SER A 624 8.03 -16.29 22.64
C SER A 624 7.79 -17.51 21.75
N GLU A 625 8.75 -18.46 21.76
CA GLU A 625 8.67 -19.74 21.05
C GLU A 625 8.05 -20.90 21.85
N GLU A 626 7.42 -20.64 23.00
CA GLU A 626 6.93 -21.69 23.92
C GLU A 626 6.02 -22.74 23.23
N ARG A 627 5.23 -22.31 22.25
CA ARG A 627 4.35 -23.22 21.49
C ARG A 627 5.12 -24.16 20.56
N LEU A 628 6.26 -23.72 20.02
CA LEU A 628 7.07 -24.50 19.09
C LEU A 628 7.93 -25.52 19.84
N THR A 629 8.55 -25.10 20.94
CA THR A 629 9.34 -25.97 21.82
C THR A 629 8.47 -27.06 22.44
N ALA A 630 7.24 -26.73 22.87
CA ALA A 630 6.27 -27.70 23.38
C ALA A 630 5.87 -28.76 22.34
N ARG A 631 5.72 -28.37 21.07
CA ARG A 631 5.39 -29.29 19.98
C ARG A 631 6.54 -30.25 19.68
N TYR A 632 7.80 -29.77 19.64
CA TYR A 632 8.96 -30.66 19.48
C TYR A 632 9.16 -31.59 20.68
N LEU A 633 8.85 -31.12 21.89
CA LEU A 633 8.82 -31.97 23.08
C LEU A 633 7.81 -33.10 22.92
N PHE A 634 6.57 -32.79 22.55
CA PHE A 634 5.53 -33.79 22.33
C PHE A 634 5.95 -34.83 21.28
N TYR A 635 6.50 -34.40 20.13
CA TYR A 635 7.00 -35.34 19.11
C TYR A 635 8.15 -36.21 19.61
N SER A 636 9.11 -35.63 20.33
CA SER A 636 10.22 -36.40 20.88
C SER A 636 9.75 -37.46 21.89
N VAL A 637 8.85 -37.10 22.81
CA VAL A 637 8.33 -38.00 23.85
C VAL A 637 7.51 -39.13 23.22
N THR A 638 6.60 -38.79 22.30
CA THR A 638 5.76 -39.80 21.62
C THR A 638 6.60 -40.77 20.78
N LEU A 639 7.62 -40.30 20.06
CA LEU A 639 8.54 -41.15 19.31
C LEU A 639 9.39 -42.06 20.22
N LEU A 640 9.85 -41.55 21.37
CA LEU A 640 10.62 -42.35 22.33
C LEU A 640 9.76 -43.43 22.99
N ILE A 641 8.51 -43.12 23.34
CA ILE A 641 7.55 -44.10 23.87
C ILE A 641 7.23 -45.15 22.80
N ALA A 642 6.96 -44.73 21.56
CA ALA A 642 6.68 -45.65 20.45
C ALA A 642 7.87 -46.56 20.13
N SER A 643 9.10 -46.03 20.17
CA SER A 643 10.33 -46.80 20.02
C SER A 643 10.44 -47.87 21.12
N THR A 644 10.20 -47.50 22.38
CA THR A 644 10.24 -48.44 23.51
C THR A 644 9.21 -49.56 23.35
N ALA A 645 7.99 -49.23 22.96
CA ALA A 645 6.93 -50.21 22.69
C ALA A 645 7.29 -51.15 21.52
N ALA A 646 7.88 -50.61 20.45
CA ALA A 646 8.32 -51.38 19.28
C ALA A 646 9.48 -52.34 19.61
N VAL A 647 10.43 -51.93 20.47
CA VAL A 647 11.48 -52.82 20.99
C VAL A 647 10.87 -53.97 21.80
N GLY A 648 9.92 -53.67 22.71
CA GLY A 648 9.23 -54.70 23.49
C GLY A 648 8.48 -55.70 22.60
N GLY A 649 7.77 -55.22 21.58
CA GLY A 649 7.09 -56.05 20.59
C GLY A 649 8.04 -56.89 19.75
N SER A 650 9.19 -56.33 19.35
CA SER A 650 10.25 -57.05 18.63
C SER A 650 10.81 -58.21 19.46
N ILE A 651 11.13 -57.97 20.73
CA ILE A 651 11.64 -59.01 21.65
C ILE A 651 10.59 -60.12 21.84
N TYR A 652 9.31 -59.76 22.01
CA TYR A 652 8.22 -60.74 22.12
C TYR A 652 8.09 -61.61 20.88
N LEU A 653 8.13 -61.01 19.68
CA LEU A 653 8.09 -61.74 18.41
C LEU A 653 9.30 -62.65 18.24
N LEU A 654 10.51 -62.17 18.55
CA LEU A 654 11.72 -62.97 18.52
C LEU A 654 11.65 -64.18 19.45
N LEU A 655 11.17 -64.00 20.68
CA LEU A 655 11.03 -65.09 21.65
C LEU A 655 9.99 -66.15 21.21
N ASN A 656 8.93 -65.72 20.55
CA ASN A 656 7.94 -66.65 19.98
C ASN A 656 8.47 -67.36 18.73
N TYR A 657 9.23 -66.65 17.90
CA TYR A 657 9.88 -67.21 16.71
C TYR A 657 10.98 -68.24 17.06
N LEU A 658 11.62 -68.12 18.21
CA LEU A 658 12.60 -69.10 18.70
C LEU A 658 11.95 -70.32 19.39
N LYS A 659 10.67 -70.22 19.76
CA LYS A 659 9.90 -71.28 20.43
C LYS A 659 9.06 -72.13 19.48
N GLY A 660 8.69 -71.60 18.32
CA GLY A 660 8.02 -72.31 17.23
C GLY A 660 9.02 -72.73 16.17
#